data_AF-A0A7L8V173-F1
#
_entry.id   AF-A0A7L8V173-F1
#
_cell.length_a   1.000
_cell.length_b   1.000
_cell.length_c   1.000
_cell.angle_alpha   90.00
_cell.angle_beta   90.00
_cell.angle_gamma   90.00
#
_symmetry.space_group_name_H-M   'P 1'
#
loop_
_entity.id
_entity.type
_entity.pdbx_description
1 polymer ?
#
loop_
_entity_poly.entity_id
_entity_poly.type
_entity_poly.pdbx_seq_one_letter_code
_entity_poly.pdbx_strand_id
1 'polypeptide(L)'
;MPIKKYKLYKDGKSLVIGAIAVAGVMATTGVSQVSADTVTPSDTAQAVQTVSTAQSDKQVVLQPAQSTDTAVKTGTTPAVTSDVPTTVPANTTQDDAKKAVDTAQDGVKSDVDTAQKAGVNVTTGATQNVTINKDNAVSKVNSILSDLNKQDQAVKQATATQVANQKAYDTATKDRDDAVNQGQSDLGSATDNLNKQVGATQKAGIEVSVALSKTSPKYQSLQGLTGQDLLDAMAKNITLYKEAIASGVASETADTIKLEALVAEYQKNQADFAQATNDRDATVKQGQADLAAAQANLDKVVASATTSGIQVSTALSQLSPEYKALTGLTGQDLLDAMAYNKDLYQKAVVQGVATETQDTQTLAALTTEYNQEVAQYQANKAQVDQENADKKAAYDKALQDYLNATNHNTVMQAQTDTDMATGQYKTFMTAVVDQNTGEFSLKHDMNDGVSIIGQGELKGKVNYQVTSNGDGTETVKVTSIDLYSYTYTNLNVNTAVNKNINFHVYDNNGNELYSRYHDGQSTFSDTINKTFGLNETFTLTPGQQSDLFDFLKIDDNWIYDTHGKVFIAFQNTNKAPDLPNYNPEPAAPAVPSAAVHKVTVAELPMPEAPIAPKTGVTKITVDEMPQAEAPAPQQVDVHYYNVSTTPDVPAPTPTATPVTPAPRVVEASILPHTGANEMSDLSILSALTGIASLGLLGAMRKFKKE
;
A
#
# COMPACT_ATOMS: atom_id res chain seq x y z
N MET A 1 -43.19 -35.23 -22.80
CA MET A 1 -41.78 -35.63 -22.62
C MET A 1 -40.91 -34.39 -22.67
N PRO A 2 -40.23 -34.00 -21.58
CA PRO A 2 -39.23 -32.94 -21.60
C PRO A 2 -37.81 -33.54 -21.73
N ILE A 3 -36.96 -32.93 -22.56
CA ILE A 3 -35.56 -33.32 -22.71
C ILE A 3 -34.72 -32.49 -21.72
N LYS A 4 -34.16 -33.16 -20.71
CA LYS A 4 -33.10 -32.64 -19.84
C LYS A 4 -31.79 -32.48 -20.63
N LYS A 5 -31.01 -31.44 -20.34
CA LYS A 5 -29.53 -31.53 -20.34
C LYS A 5 -28.83 -30.39 -19.54
N TYR A 6 -28.36 -30.82 -18.36
CA TYR A 6 -27.15 -30.49 -17.56
C TYR A 6 -26.65 -29.06 -17.33
N LYS A 7 -26.64 -28.69 -16.03
CA LYS A 7 -25.75 -27.71 -15.39
C LYS A 7 -24.34 -28.29 -15.26
N LEU A 8 -23.31 -27.51 -15.60
CA LEU A 8 -21.92 -27.79 -15.20
C LEU A 8 -21.63 -27.14 -13.84
N TYR A 9 -21.27 -27.98 -12.88
CA TYR A 9 -20.48 -27.61 -11.70
C TYR A 9 -19.01 -27.57 -12.10
N LYS A 10 -18.26 -26.58 -11.58
CA LYS A 10 -16.80 -26.67 -11.40
C LYS A 10 -16.42 -25.91 -10.14
N ASP A 11 -16.49 -26.62 -9.02
CA ASP A 11 -15.76 -26.25 -7.80
C ASP A 11 -14.28 -26.55 -8.03
N GLY A 12 -13.50 -25.49 -8.26
CA GLY A 12 -12.04 -25.51 -8.18
C GLY A 12 -11.61 -24.93 -6.83
N LYS A 13 -11.40 -25.80 -5.84
CA LYS A 13 -10.79 -25.42 -4.56
C LYS A 13 -9.31 -25.09 -4.80
N SER A 14 -8.95 -23.80 -4.86
CA SER A 14 -7.57 -23.38 -4.59
C SER A 14 -7.37 -23.29 -3.09
N LEU A 15 -6.42 -24.08 -2.59
CA LEU A 15 -5.85 -23.97 -1.25
C LEU A 15 -5.22 -22.59 -1.08
N VAL A 16 -5.91 -21.71 -0.37
CA VAL A 16 -5.31 -20.52 0.25
C VAL A 16 -4.53 -21.00 1.47
N ILE A 17 -3.21 -20.96 1.39
CA ILE A 17 -2.34 -21.11 2.55
C ILE A 17 -2.53 -19.86 3.39
N GLY A 18 -3.25 -20.02 4.50
CA GLY A 18 -3.60 -18.94 5.42
C GLY A 18 -2.37 -18.37 6.11
N ALA A 19 -2.26 -17.05 6.05
CA ALA A 19 -1.45 -16.27 6.97
C ALA A 19 -2.01 -16.42 8.39
N ILE A 20 -1.17 -16.88 9.32
CA ILE A 20 -1.48 -16.93 10.74
C ILE A 20 -1.42 -15.50 11.26
N ALA A 21 -2.58 -14.92 11.56
CA ALA A 21 -2.71 -13.71 12.36
C ALA A 21 -2.40 -14.06 13.83
N VAL A 22 -1.28 -13.56 14.36
CA VAL A 22 -1.02 -13.57 15.80
C VAL A 22 -1.77 -12.39 16.40
N ALA A 23 -2.88 -12.68 17.07
CA ALA A 23 -3.64 -11.72 17.84
C ALA A 23 -2.82 -11.28 19.06
N GLY A 24 -2.43 -10.01 19.10
CA GLY A 24 -1.90 -9.35 20.28
C GLY A 24 -3.00 -9.16 21.33
N VAL A 25 -2.80 -9.73 22.52
CA VAL A 25 -3.60 -9.41 23.70
C VAL A 25 -2.92 -8.24 24.42
N MET A 26 -3.59 -7.08 24.40
CA MET A 26 -3.31 -6.00 25.34
C MET A 26 -3.98 -6.30 26.68
N ALA A 27 -3.21 -6.16 27.76
CA ALA A 27 -3.76 -5.92 29.10
C ALA A 27 -2.83 -4.96 29.86
N THR A 28 -3.24 -3.69 29.90
CA THR A 28 -2.81 -2.64 30.83
C THR A 28 -3.28 -3.00 32.25
N THR A 29 -2.52 -2.85 33.33
CA THR A 29 -2.32 -1.61 34.10
C THR A 29 -1.54 -1.97 35.37
N GLY A 30 -0.71 -1.06 35.88
CA GLY A 30 -0.01 -1.25 37.15
C GLY A 30 1.06 -0.20 37.40
N VAL A 31 0.64 1.07 37.46
CA VAL A 31 1.51 2.20 37.80
C VAL A 31 1.82 2.18 39.29
N SER A 32 3.07 2.36 39.68
CA SER A 32 3.43 3.10 40.90
C SER A 32 4.78 3.77 40.69
N GLN A 33 4.72 5.08 40.87
CA GLN A 33 5.78 6.08 40.76
C GLN A 33 6.90 5.84 41.76
N VAL A 34 8.12 6.28 41.45
CA VAL A 34 8.78 7.37 42.17
C VAL A 34 9.88 8.01 41.34
N SER A 35 10.13 9.27 41.67
CA SER A 35 10.63 10.34 40.82
C SER A 35 12.14 10.38 40.58
N ALA A 36 12.44 11.11 39.51
CA ALA A 36 13.65 11.82 39.17
C ALA A 36 14.47 12.35 40.35
N ASP A 37 15.79 12.37 40.17
CA ASP A 37 16.57 13.56 40.52
C ASP A 37 17.62 13.86 39.44
N THR A 38 17.84 15.15 39.24
CA THR A 38 18.58 15.79 38.16
C THR A 38 19.68 16.64 38.79
N VAL A 39 20.95 16.54 38.37
CA VAL A 39 21.82 17.72 38.09
C VAL A 39 23.19 17.34 37.52
N THR A 40 23.65 18.22 36.63
CA THR A 40 24.87 18.23 35.80
C THR A 40 25.98 19.11 36.46
N PRO A 41 27.12 19.44 35.80
CA PRO A 41 28.47 18.84 35.90
C PRO A 41 29.55 19.74 36.56
N SER A 42 30.78 19.24 36.75
CA SER A 42 32.05 19.96 36.43
C SER A 42 33.33 19.12 36.69
N ASP A 43 34.16 19.02 35.64
CA ASP A 43 35.63 19.11 35.56
C ASP A 43 36.58 18.37 36.54
N THR A 44 37.36 17.39 36.05
CA THR A 44 38.70 17.57 35.43
C THR A 44 39.51 16.25 35.38
N ALA A 45 40.42 16.20 34.41
CA ALA A 45 41.64 15.38 34.31
C ALA A 45 41.61 14.06 33.49
N GLN A 46 42.39 14.14 32.41
CA GLN A 46 42.89 13.14 31.47
C GLN A 46 43.15 11.74 32.05
N ALA A 47 42.65 10.73 31.33
CA ALA A 47 43.44 9.56 30.92
C ALA A 47 42.71 8.87 29.74
N VAL A 48 43.45 8.65 28.66
CA VAL A 48 43.01 7.88 27.50
C VAL A 48 42.82 6.43 27.94
N GLN A 49 41.59 5.91 27.88
CA GLN A 49 41.35 4.48 27.87
C GLN A 49 40.09 4.14 27.09
N THR A 50 40.30 3.32 26.07
CA THR A 50 39.33 2.82 25.09
C THR A 50 38.29 1.90 25.73
N VAL A 51 37.09 2.03 25.18
CA VAL A 51 35.81 1.40 25.52
C VAL A 51 35.90 -0.12 25.66
N SER A 52 35.24 -0.63 26.72
CA SER A 52 34.88 -2.02 26.89
C SER A 52 33.53 -2.31 26.22
N THR A 53 33.44 -3.44 25.52
CA THR A 53 32.19 -4.16 25.32
C THR A 53 32.40 -5.57 25.84
N ALA A 54 31.60 -5.92 26.85
CA ALA A 54 31.52 -7.23 27.46
C ALA A 54 31.13 -8.29 26.43
N GLN A 55 31.91 -9.36 26.38
CA GLN A 55 31.70 -10.55 25.59
C GLN A 55 31.33 -11.67 26.56
N SER A 56 30.14 -12.26 26.41
CA SER A 56 29.71 -13.39 27.22
C SER A 56 30.53 -14.63 26.90
N ASP A 57 30.97 -15.27 27.97
CA ASP A 57 31.81 -16.44 28.09
C ASP A 57 31.38 -17.65 27.24
N LYS A 58 32.31 -18.09 26.38
CA LYS A 58 32.79 -19.49 26.25
C LYS A 58 34.00 -19.51 25.32
N GLN A 59 35.09 -18.90 25.81
CA GLN A 59 36.40 -18.99 25.19
C GLN A 59 37.03 -20.32 25.62
N VAL A 60 37.16 -21.26 24.68
CA VAL A 60 38.08 -22.39 24.83
C VAL A 60 39.48 -21.79 24.81
N VAL A 61 40.10 -21.77 25.99
CA VAL A 61 41.50 -21.37 26.19
C VAL A 61 42.37 -22.36 25.43
N LEU A 62 42.86 -21.95 24.25
CA LEU A 62 44.06 -22.52 23.66
C LEU A 62 45.24 -21.77 24.26
N GLN A 63 45.90 -22.42 25.22
CA GLN A 63 47.15 -21.96 25.78
C GLN A 63 48.27 -22.26 24.76
N PRO A 64 49.05 -21.26 24.32
CA PRO A 64 50.14 -21.48 23.38
C PRO A 64 51.27 -22.27 24.05
N ALA A 65 51.85 -23.16 23.27
CA ALA A 65 52.97 -24.01 23.64
C ALA A 65 54.12 -23.19 24.24
N GLN A 66 54.47 -23.49 25.51
CA GLN A 66 55.82 -23.26 25.97
C GLN A 66 56.72 -24.30 25.29
N SER A 67 57.50 -23.83 24.31
CA SER A 67 58.70 -24.52 23.88
C SER A 67 59.70 -24.52 25.02
N THR A 68 59.84 -25.66 25.71
CA THR A 68 61.06 -25.98 26.43
C THR A 68 61.96 -26.73 25.48
N ASP A 69 62.91 -26.00 24.89
CA ASP A 69 64.12 -26.54 24.29
C ASP A 69 64.83 -27.39 25.35
N THR A 70 64.70 -28.71 25.26
CA THR A 70 65.48 -29.63 26.08
C THR A 70 66.19 -30.59 25.15
N ALA A 71 67.48 -30.32 25.04
CA ALA A 71 68.52 -31.13 24.45
C ALA A 71 68.22 -32.64 24.41
N VAL A 72 68.42 -33.19 23.22
CA VAL A 72 68.66 -34.60 22.91
C VAL A 72 69.49 -35.25 24.03
N LYS A 73 68.80 -36.01 24.89
CA LYS A 73 69.42 -37.08 25.66
C LYS A 73 68.88 -38.37 25.09
N THR A 74 69.71 -39.02 24.28
CA THR A 74 69.65 -40.46 24.04
C THR A 74 69.55 -41.13 25.41
N GLY A 75 68.34 -41.59 25.75
CA GLY A 75 68.10 -42.43 26.90
C GLY A 75 68.82 -43.76 26.66
N THR A 76 70.08 -43.83 27.07
CA THR A 76 70.77 -45.11 27.28
C THR A 76 69.87 -45.93 28.17
N THR A 77 69.40 -47.08 27.67
CA THR A 77 68.77 -48.11 28.48
C THR A 77 69.64 -48.30 29.73
N PRO A 78 69.05 -48.32 30.94
CA PRO A 78 69.82 -48.56 32.16
C PRO A 78 70.72 -49.77 31.97
N ALA A 79 71.99 -49.68 32.36
CA ALA A 79 72.90 -50.82 32.23
C ALA A 79 72.31 -52.02 32.97
N VAL A 80 71.84 -53.00 32.22
CA VAL A 80 71.21 -54.18 32.80
C VAL A 80 72.33 -55.08 33.33
N THR A 81 72.33 -55.35 34.63
CA THR A 81 73.35 -56.17 35.28
C THR A 81 72.89 -57.62 35.38
N SER A 82 73.80 -58.56 35.11
CA SER A 82 73.56 -59.99 35.32
C SER A 82 73.73 -60.37 36.79
N ASP A 83 72.91 -61.33 37.24
CA ASP A 83 72.99 -61.91 38.60
C ASP A 83 73.95 -63.11 38.66
N VAL A 84 74.46 -63.55 37.51
CA VAL A 84 75.45 -64.62 37.42
C VAL A 84 76.81 -64.09 37.91
N PRO A 85 77.44 -64.70 38.93
CA PRO A 85 78.78 -64.29 39.36
C PRO A 85 79.80 -64.55 38.25
N THR A 86 80.89 -63.78 38.17
CA THR A 86 81.96 -63.99 37.18
C THR A 86 83.18 -64.73 37.74
N THR A 87 83.25 -64.91 39.07
CA THR A 87 84.39 -65.55 39.75
C THR A 87 83.96 -66.40 40.95
N VAL A 88 84.70 -67.47 41.23
CA VAL A 88 84.61 -68.26 42.47
C VAL A 88 85.85 -68.09 43.36
N PRO A 89 85.77 -68.43 44.67
CA PRO A 89 86.92 -68.38 45.58
C PRO A 89 88.12 -69.24 45.12
N ALA A 90 89.34 -68.85 45.53
CA ALA A 90 90.58 -69.49 45.07
C ALA A 90 90.76 -70.97 45.47
N ASN A 91 89.99 -71.46 46.43
CA ASN A 91 90.02 -72.83 46.96
C ASN A 91 88.79 -73.68 46.60
N THR A 92 88.01 -73.25 45.60
CA THR A 92 86.81 -73.97 45.14
C THR A 92 87.12 -75.41 44.72
N THR A 93 86.38 -76.37 45.30
CA THR A 93 86.49 -77.80 44.96
C THR A 93 85.83 -78.08 43.61
N GLN A 94 86.11 -79.24 43.00
CA GLN A 94 85.47 -79.63 41.73
C GLN A 94 83.94 -79.74 41.83
N ASP A 95 83.41 -80.11 43.00
CA ASP A 95 81.97 -80.23 43.23
C ASP A 95 81.32 -78.85 43.47
N ASP A 96 81.98 -77.98 44.23
CA ASP A 96 81.52 -76.58 44.41
C ASP A 96 81.58 -75.81 43.08
N ALA A 97 82.60 -76.08 42.26
CA ALA A 97 82.76 -75.58 40.90
C ALA A 97 81.59 -75.98 40.01
N LYS A 98 81.23 -77.28 40.01
CA LYS A 98 80.07 -77.78 39.28
C LYS A 98 78.78 -77.11 39.76
N LYS A 99 78.58 -77.02 41.07
CA LYS A 99 77.38 -76.42 41.68
C LYS A 99 77.23 -74.94 41.34
N ALA A 100 78.33 -74.18 41.29
CA ALA A 100 78.32 -72.77 40.89
C ALA A 100 77.87 -72.61 39.42
N VAL A 101 78.37 -73.46 38.52
CA VAL A 101 77.93 -73.48 37.11
C VAL A 101 76.46 -73.90 36.99
N ASP A 102 76.03 -74.97 37.66
CA ASP A 102 74.63 -75.41 37.64
C ASP A 102 73.67 -74.29 38.10
N THR A 103 74.01 -73.60 39.21
CA THR A 103 73.21 -72.48 39.74
C THR A 103 73.15 -71.31 38.78
N ALA A 104 74.27 -70.92 38.17
CA ALA A 104 74.32 -69.86 37.16
C ALA A 104 73.46 -70.20 35.94
N GLN A 105 73.55 -71.44 35.45
CA GLN A 105 72.76 -71.90 34.31
C GLN A 105 71.27 -71.94 34.60
N ASP A 106 70.85 -72.22 35.83
CA ASP A 106 69.45 -72.18 36.21
C ASP A 106 68.92 -70.74 36.28
N GLY A 107 69.74 -69.78 36.72
CA GLY A 107 69.47 -68.35 36.60
C GLY A 107 69.25 -67.93 35.15
N VAL A 108 70.20 -68.25 34.26
CA VAL A 108 70.08 -67.94 32.82
C VAL A 108 68.83 -68.59 32.21
N LYS A 109 68.49 -69.85 32.54
CA LYS A 109 67.25 -70.50 32.07
C LYS A 109 66.01 -69.74 32.53
N SER A 110 65.96 -69.30 33.78
CA SER A 110 64.83 -68.51 34.32
C SER A 110 64.69 -67.16 33.61
N ASP A 111 65.80 -66.49 33.32
CA ASP A 111 65.81 -65.22 32.60
C ASP A 111 65.43 -65.41 31.12
N VAL A 112 65.82 -66.53 30.50
CA VAL A 112 65.37 -66.95 29.17
C VAL A 112 63.86 -67.19 29.14
N ASP A 113 63.29 -67.90 30.11
CA ASP A 113 61.84 -68.10 30.22
C ASP A 113 61.09 -66.76 30.34
N THR A 114 61.66 -65.81 31.10
CA THR A 114 61.13 -64.45 31.26
C THR A 114 61.19 -63.68 29.94
N ALA A 115 62.30 -63.78 29.22
CA ALA A 115 62.51 -63.17 27.92
C ALA A 115 61.50 -63.70 26.87
N GLN A 116 61.32 -65.03 26.80
CA GLN A 116 60.35 -65.66 25.91
C GLN A 116 58.92 -65.22 26.20
N LYS A 117 58.52 -65.12 27.48
CA LYS A 117 57.20 -64.59 27.87
C LYS A 117 57.03 -63.11 27.51
N ALA A 118 58.10 -62.33 27.51
CA ALA A 118 58.10 -60.95 27.05
C ALA A 118 58.12 -60.81 25.51
N GLY A 119 58.19 -61.91 24.77
CA GLY A 119 58.20 -61.93 23.30
C GLY A 119 59.58 -61.81 22.67
N VAL A 120 60.66 -62.02 23.43
CA VAL A 120 62.02 -62.15 22.88
C VAL A 120 62.18 -63.52 22.22
N ASN A 121 62.75 -63.54 21.03
CA ASN A 121 63.12 -64.78 20.35
C ASN A 121 64.49 -65.26 20.86
N VAL A 122 64.50 -66.34 21.65
CA VAL A 122 65.72 -66.91 22.22
C VAL A 122 66.13 -68.18 21.48
N THR A 123 67.32 -68.20 20.86
CA THR A 123 67.88 -69.41 20.24
C THR A 123 68.80 -70.12 21.22
N THR A 124 68.56 -71.42 21.48
CA THR A 124 69.48 -72.23 22.30
C THR A 124 70.43 -73.02 21.41
N GLY A 125 71.73 -72.74 21.51
CA GLY A 125 72.81 -73.47 20.85
C GLY A 125 73.12 -74.82 21.49
N ALA A 126 74.04 -75.57 20.88
CA ALA A 126 74.44 -76.89 21.36
C ALA A 126 75.11 -76.84 22.75
N THR A 127 74.80 -77.82 23.59
CA THR A 127 75.41 -77.95 24.93
C THR A 127 76.90 -78.25 24.82
N GLN A 128 77.72 -77.45 25.49
CA GLN A 128 79.18 -77.60 25.50
C GLN A 128 79.61 -78.53 26.64
N ASN A 129 80.34 -79.61 26.31
CA ASN A 129 80.85 -80.55 27.32
C ASN A 129 82.15 -80.03 27.93
N VAL A 130 82.21 -79.98 29.27
CA VAL A 130 83.41 -79.55 30.01
C VAL A 130 83.70 -80.53 31.14
N THR A 131 84.97 -80.92 31.26
CA THR A 131 85.46 -81.70 32.41
C THR A 131 86.25 -80.81 33.36
N ILE A 132 85.83 -80.78 34.62
CA ILE A 132 86.47 -80.08 35.74
C ILE A 132 87.27 -81.08 36.57
N ASN A 133 88.49 -80.70 36.94
CA ASN A 133 89.34 -81.46 37.85
C ASN A 133 90.01 -80.53 38.87
N LYS A 134 90.76 -81.10 39.81
CA LYS A 134 91.43 -80.36 40.89
C LYS A 134 92.37 -79.26 40.38
N ASP A 135 92.98 -79.44 39.21
CA ASP A 135 94.00 -78.53 38.67
C ASP A 135 93.41 -77.35 37.87
N ASN A 136 92.14 -77.45 37.44
CA ASN A 136 91.51 -76.45 36.56
C ASN A 136 90.17 -75.91 37.04
N ALA A 137 89.72 -76.29 38.25
CA ALA A 137 88.41 -75.92 38.80
C ALA A 137 88.15 -74.42 38.78
N VAL A 138 89.04 -73.61 39.34
CA VAL A 138 88.86 -72.15 39.42
C VAL A 138 88.89 -71.50 38.03
N SER A 139 89.86 -71.86 37.17
CA SER A 139 90.02 -71.22 35.86
C SER A 139 88.90 -71.56 34.88
N LYS A 140 88.46 -72.83 34.84
CA LYS A 140 87.37 -73.25 33.93
C LYS A 140 86.02 -72.72 34.39
N VAL A 141 85.74 -72.74 35.69
CA VAL A 141 84.48 -72.19 36.22
C VAL A 141 84.40 -70.70 35.98
N ASN A 142 85.44 -69.92 36.26
CA ASN A 142 85.41 -68.47 36.01
C ASN A 142 85.15 -68.15 34.52
N SER A 143 85.70 -68.95 33.60
CA SER A 143 85.44 -68.80 32.17
C SER A 143 83.97 -69.09 31.82
N ILE A 144 83.40 -70.18 32.33
CA ILE A 144 82.00 -70.54 32.10
C ILE A 144 81.05 -69.49 32.70
N LEU A 145 81.32 -69.09 33.94
CA LEU A 145 80.56 -68.08 34.67
C LEU A 145 80.59 -66.72 33.98
N SER A 146 81.75 -66.28 33.48
CA SER A 146 81.84 -65.04 32.70
C SER A 146 81.09 -65.09 31.38
N ASP A 147 81.01 -66.26 30.74
CA ASP A 147 80.24 -66.45 29.51
C ASP A 147 78.73 -66.45 29.80
N LEU A 148 78.28 -67.23 30.78
CA LEU A 148 76.89 -67.23 31.25
C LEU A 148 76.43 -65.85 31.72
N ASN A 149 77.31 -65.07 32.37
CA ASN A 149 77.02 -63.68 32.75
C ASN A 149 76.77 -62.76 31.55
N LYS A 150 77.56 -62.89 30.46
CA LYS A 150 77.34 -62.12 29.23
C LYS A 150 76.06 -62.53 28.52
N GLN A 151 75.78 -63.84 28.46
CA GLN A 151 74.54 -64.36 27.92
C GLN A 151 73.33 -63.83 28.72
N ASP A 152 73.38 -63.89 30.05
CA ASP A 152 72.34 -63.37 30.92
C ASP A 152 72.12 -61.86 30.73
N GLN A 153 73.20 -61.08 30.68
CA GLN A 153 73.12 -59.65 30.42
C GLN A 153 72.48 -59.35 29.05
N ALA A 154 72.82 -60.13 28.01
CA ALA A 154 72.21 -60.00 26.70
C ALA A 154 70.71 -60.36 26.72
N VAL A 155 70.33 -61.43 27.42
CA VAL A 155 68.93 -61.86 27.59
C VAL A 155 68.13 -60.79 28.32
N LYS A 156 68.65 -60.25 29.43
CA LYS A 156 67.96 -59.21 30.19
C LYS A 156 67.88 -57.88 29.43
N GLN A 157 68.92 -57.51 28.68
CA GLN A 157 68.89 -56.32 27.81
C GLN A 157 67.88 -56.47 26.66
N ALA A 158 67.85 -57.63 26.00
CA ALA A 158 66.86 -57.92 24.96
C ALA A 158 65.44 -57.88 25.52
N THR A 159 65.23 -58.44 26.73
CA THR A 159 63.95 -58.41 27.45
C THR A 159 63.51 -56.98 27.77
N ALA A 160 64.40 -56.18 28.37
CA ALA A 160 64.09 -54.79 28.71
C ALA A 160 63.76 -53.96 27.47
N THR A 161 64.49 -54.17 26.37
CA THR A 161 64.26 -53.50 25.08
C THR A 161 62.92 -53.92 24.47
N GLN A 162 62.60 -55.22 24.46
CA GLN A 162 61.33 -55.73 23.95
C GLN A 162 60.14 -55.17 24.74
N VAL A 163 60.21 -55.17 26.06
CA VAL A 163 59.17 -54.62 26.94
C VAL A 163 58.99 -53.12 26.70
N ALA A 164 60.09 -52.36 26.59
CA ALA A 164 60.02 -50.93 26.30
C ALA A 164 59.42 -50.63 24.92
N ASN A 165 59.80 -51.41 23.90
CA ASN A 165 59.26 -51.27 22.54
C ASN A 165 57.77 -51.61 22.48
N GLN A 166 57.33 -52.67 23.18
CA GLN A 166 55.92 -53.01 23.27
C GLN A 166 55.11 -51.91 23.96
N LYS A 167 55.62 -51.39 25.10
CA LYS A 167 54.97 -50.28 25.81
C LYS A 167 54.89 -49.03 24.95
N ALA A 168 55.93 -48.70 24.18
CA ALA A 168 55.93 -47.57 23.27
C ALA A 168 54.89 -47.77 22.14
N TYR A 169 54.80 -48.96 21.55
CA TYR A 169 53.80 -49.31 20.55
C TYR A 169 52.37 -49.19 21.09
N ASP A 170 52.08 -49.76 22.27
CA ASP A 170 50.76 -49.71 22.89
C ASP A 170 50.36 -48.26 23.21
N THR A 171 51.32 -47.46 23.71
CA THR A 171 51.11 -46.04 24.01
C THR A 171 50.86 -45.24 22.75
N ALA A 172 51.71 -45.39 21.72
CA ALA A 172 51.55 -44.72 20.43
C ALA A 172 50.20 -45.06 19.79
N THR A 173 49.80 -46.34 19.81
CA THR A 173 48.52 -46.80 19.27
C THR A 173 47.34 -46.19 20.02
N LYS A 174 47.39 -46.22 21.37
CA LYS A 174 46.35 -45.63 22.20
C LYS A 174 46.20 -44.12 21.96
N ASP A 175 47.31 -43.37 22.01
CA ASP A 175 47.28 -41.92 21.82
C ASP A 175 46.78 -41.54 20.41
N ARG A 176 47.17 -42.34 19.42
CA ARG A 176 46.70 -42.21 18.04
C ARG A 176 45.19 -42.41 17.98
N ASP A 177 44.67 -43.51 18.50
CA ASP A 177 43.25 -43.83 18.44
C ASP A 177 42.41 -42.85 19.26
N ASP A 178 42.87 -42.41 20.43
CA ASP A 178 42.21 -41.38 21.23
C ASP A 178 42.13 -40.05 20.43
N ALA A 179 43.22 -39.66 19.75
CA ALA A 179 43.23 -38.47 18.90
C ALA A 179 42.29 -38.59 17.69
N VAL A 180 42.30 -39.73 16.99
CA VAL A 180 41.42 -39.99 15.84
C VAL A 180 39.95 -39.98 16.25
N ASN A 181 39.60 -40.67 17.33
CA ASN A 181 38.22 -40.74 17.82
C ASN A 181 37.71 -39.35 18.22
N GLN A 182 38.53 -38.56 18.93
CA GLN A 182 38.15 -37.19 19.28
C GLN A 182 37.99 -36.32 18.03
N GLY A 183 38.93 -36.40 17.08
CA GLY A 183 38.88 -35.58 15.87
C GLY A 183 37.68 -35.92 14.97
N GLN A 184 37.35 -37.20 14.83
CA GLN A 184 36.15 -37.66 14.13
C GLN A 184 34.87 -37.17 14.82
N SER A 185 34.81 -37.19 16.15
CA SER A 185 33.67 -36.67 16.92
C SER A 185 33.50 -35.16 16.74
N ASP A 186 34.59 -34.39 16.82
CA ASP A 186 34.57 -32.93 16.68
C ASP A 186 34.13 -32.50 15.28
N LEU A 187 34.73 -33.09 14.25
CA LEU A 187 34.37 -32.81 12.86
C LEU A 187 32.95 -33.29 12.53
N GLY A 188 32.56 -34.49 13.00
CA GLY A 188 31.20 -34.99 12.83
C GLY A 188 30.14 -34.07 13.44
N SER A 189 30.42 -33.53 14.64
CA SER A 189 29.54 -32.55 15.30
C SER A 189 29.42 -31.25 14.50
N ALA A 190 30.52 -30.73 13.95
CA ALA A 190 30.51 -29.55 13.09
C ALA A 190 29.71 -29.81 11.79
N THR A 191 29.92 -30.96 11.15
CA THR A 191 29.22 -31.38 9.94
C THR A 191 27.72 -31.54 10.17
N ASP A 192 27.31 -32.09 11.30
CA ASP A 192 25.90 -32.23 11.67
C ASP A 192 25.22 -30.87 11.89
N ASN A 193 25.91 -29.92 12.52
CA ASN A 193 25.42 -28.56 12.69
C ASN A 193 25.27 -27.86 11.34
N LEU A 194 26.28 -27.97 10.46
CA LEU A 194 26.20 -27.45 9.10
C LEU A 194 25.03 -28.07 8.33
N ASN A 195 24.84 -29.40 8.39
CA ASN A 195 23.73 -30.09 7.73
C ASN A 195 22.36 -29.61 8.22
N LYS A 196 22.19 -29.44 9.55
CA LYS A 196 20.96 -28.90 10.12
C LYS A 196 20.69 -27.51 9.58
N GLN A 197 21.71 -26.66 9.53
CA GLN A 197 21.57 -25.30 9.04
C GLN A 197 21.32 -25.22 7.53
N VAL A 198 21.94 -26.09 6.72
CA VAL A 198 21.62 -26.26 5.30
C VAL A 198 20.14 -26.60 5.13
N GLY A 199 19.62 -27.56 5.91
CA GLY A 199 18.21 -27.92 5.88
C GLY A 199 17.28 -26.79 6.30
N ALA A 200 17.63 -26.02 7.33
CA ALA A 200 16.89 -24.83 7.76
C ALA A 200 16.89 -23.73 6.67
N THR A 201 18.03 -23.52 6.03
CA THR A 201 18.22 -22.54 4.95
C THR A 201 17.39 -22.89 3.72
N GLN A 202 17.39 -24.16 3.32
CA GLN A 202 16.55 -24.66 2.22
C GLN A 202 15.05 -24.53 2.54
N LYS A 203 14.63 -24.80 3.78
CA LYS A 203 13.24 -24.57 4.24
C LYS A 203 12.84 -23.10 4.21
N ALA A 204 13.79 -22.18 4.39
CA ALA A 204 13.59 -20.74 4.20
C ALA A 204 13.50 -20.33 2.72
N GLY A 205 13.67 -21.26 1.78
CA GLY A 205 13.58 -21.03 0.33
C GLY A 205 14.90 -20.66 -0.36
N ILE A 206 16.01 -20.69 0.38
CA ILE A 206 17.35 -20.33 -0.14
C ILE A 206 18.01 -21.58 -0.73
N GLU A 207 18.52 -21.47 -1.96
CA GLU A 207 19.22 -22.57 -2.62
C GLU A 207 20.65 -22.70 -2.08
N VAL A 208 21.03 -23.90 -1.62
CA VAL A 208 22.36 -24.19 -1.06
C VAL A 208 23.04 -25.32 -1.82
N SER A 209 24.22 -25.04 -2.35
CA SER A 209 25.13 -26.04 -2.93
C SER A 209 26.14 -26.54 -1.90
N VAL A 210 26.49 -27.82 -1.93
CA VAL A 210 27.43 -28.44 -0.98
C VAL A 210 28.62 -29.04 -1.75
N ALA A 211 29.81 -28.53 -1.47
CA ALA A 211 31.07 -29.08 -1.97
C ALA A 211 31.74 -29.96 -0.91
N LEU A 212 32.61 -30.88 -1.33
CA LEU A 212 33.48 -31.64 -0.45
C LEU A 212 34.93 -31.25 -0.70
N SER A 213 35.67 -30.99 0.36
CA SER A 213 37.12 -30.75 0.33
C SER A 213 37.83 -31.74 1.24
N LYS A 214 39.03 -32.15 0.84
CA LYS A 214 39.85 -33.12 1.55
C LYS A 214 41.15 -32.46 1.99
N THR A 215 41.46 -32.57 3.27
CA THR A 215 42.70 -32.11 3.87
C THR A 215 43.62 -33.29 4.11
N SER A 216 44.85 -33.19 3.62
CA SER A 216 45.85 -34.25 3.69
C SER A 216 47.08 -33.77 4.49
N PRO A 217 47.12 -34.01 5.81
CA PRO A 217 48.29 -33.62 6.61
C PRO A 217 49.54 -34.38 6.18
N LYS A 218 50.70 -33.73 6.26
CA LYS A 218 51.99 -34.34 5.89
C LYS A 218 52.56 -35.17 7.04
N TYR A 219 51.97 -36.33 7.28
CA TYR A 219 52.41 -37.24 8.34
C TYR A 219 53.84 -37.76 8.13
N GLN A 220 54.57 -37.95 9.23
CA GLN A 220 55.84 -38.67 9.29
C GLN A 220 55.60 -40.17 9.19
N SER A 221 56.54 -40.86 8.52
CA SER A 221 56.52 -42.33 8.45
C SER A 221 56.81 -42.92 9.82
N LEU A 222 56.06 -43.97 10.17
CA LEU A 222 56.24 -44.75 11.41
C LEU A 222 56.96 -46.08 11.17
N GLN A 223 57.28 -46.38 9.91
CA GLN A 223 57.85 -47.66 9.51
C GLN A 223 59.21 -47.91 10.18
N GLY A 224 59.35 -49.08 10.82
CA GLY A 224 60.58 -49.49 11.50
C GLY A 224 60.97 -48.70 12.77
N LEU A 225 60.15 -47.75 13.22
CA LEU A 225 60.40 -47.00 14.45
C LEU A 225 59.98 -47.80 15.68
N THR A 226 60.78 -47.74 16.75
CA THR A 226 60.47 -48.36 18.05
C THR A 226 60.87 -47.43 19.19
N GLY A 227 60.48 -47.77 20.43
CA GLY A 227 60.87 -47.00 21.61
C GLY A 227 60.48 -45.51 21.52
N GLN A 228 61.41 -44.62 21.88
CA GLN A 228 61.15 -43.17 21.93
C GLN A 228 60.94 -42.56 20.54
N ASP A 229 61.65 -43.04 19.51
CA ASP A 229 61.53 -42.51 18.15
C ASP A 229 60.11 -42.69 17.60
N LEU A 230 59.47 -43.82 17.93
CA LEU A 230 58.06 -44.08 17.58
C LEU A 230 57.12 -43.09 18.29
N LEU A 231 57.32 -42.87 19.60
CA LEU A 231 56.49 -41.95 20.39
C LEU A 231 56.61 -40.51 19.86
N ASP A 232 57.82 -40.05 19.55
CA ASP A 232 58.07 -38.70 19.06
C ASP A 232 57.46 -38.48 17.66
N ALA A 233 57.59 -39.46 16.76
CA ALA A 233 56.99 -39.40 15.43
C ALA A 233 55.46 -39.43 15.51
N MET A 234 54.88 -40.26 16.39
CA MET A 234 53.44 -40.33 16.61
C MET A 234 52.90 -39.01 17.18
N ALA A 235 53.57 -38.42 18.17
CA ALA A 235 53.17 -37.15 18.76
C ALA A 235 53.10 -36.02 17.72
N LYS A 236 54.06 -35.96 16.79
CA LYS A 236 54.04 -34.99 15.67
C LYS A 236 52.87 -35.24 14.72
N ASN A 237 52.59 -36.50 14.38
CA ASN A 237 51.45 -36.85 13.54
C ASN A 237 50.12 -36.49 14.20
N ILE A 238 49.99 -36.69 15.51
CA ILE A 238 48.81 -36.29 16.29
C ILE A 238 48.61 -34.77 16.24
N THR A 239 49.67 -33.97 16.38
CA THR A 239 49.58 -32.51 16.26
C THR A 239 49.07 -32.08 14.88
N LEU A 240 49.67 -32.61 13.81
CA LEU A 240 49.24 -32.31 12.43
C LEU A 240 47.77 -32.71 12.18
N TYR A 241 47.34 -33.85 12.71
CA TYR A 241 45.95 -34.29 12.63
C TYR A 241 45.01 -33.33 13.36
N LYS A 242 45.33 -32.97 14.61
CA LYS A 242 44.53 -32.04 15.43
C LYS A 242 44.41 -30.66 14.78
N GLU A 243 45.49 -30.14 14.21
CA GLU A 243 45.47 -28.87 13.46
C GLU A 243 44.53 -28.94 12.25
N ALA A 244 44.59 -30.02 11.48
CA ALA A 244 43.72 -30.21 10.33
C ALA A 244 42.24 -30.35 10.72
N ILE A 245 41.93 -31.08 11.80
CA ILE A 245 40.57 -31.17 12.33
C ILE A 245 40.07 -29.81 12.82
N ALA A 246 40.87 -29.08 13.59
CA ALA A 246 40.49 -27.76 14.08
C ALA A 246 40.20 -26.78 12.93
N SER A 247 41.02 -26.81 11.87
CA SER A 247 40.77 -26.04 10.66
C SER A 247 39.47 -26.46 9.95
N GLY A 248 39.18 -27.76 9.88
CA GLY A 248 37.95 -28.27 9.29
C GLY A 248 36.70 -27.83 10.04
N VAL A 249 36.71 -27.99 11.37
CA VAL A 249 35.65 -27.54 12.28
C VAL A 249 35.42 -26.03 12.17
N ALA A 250 36.49 -25.24 12.15
CA ALA A 250 36.39 -23.78 12.00
C ALA A 250 35.77 -23.38 10.66
N SER A 251 36.14 -24.05 9.57
CA SER A 251 35.56 -23.80 8.24
C SER A 251 34.06 -24.10 8.18
N GLU A 252 33.64 -25.27 8.67
CA GLU A 252 32.22 -25.65 8.66
C GLU A 252 31.38 -24.79 9.61
N THR A 253 31.98 -24.34 10.73
CA THR A 253 31.35 -23.40 11.66
C THR A 253 31.15 -22.03 11.01
N ALA A 254 32.14 -21.52 10.27
CA ALA A 254 32.02 -20.25 9.56
C ALA A 254 30.92 -20.30 8.48
N ASP A 255 30.83 -21.40 7.73
CA ASP A 255 29.76 -21.62 6.77
C ASP A 255 28.39 -21.70 7.46
N THR A 256 28.30 -22.35 8.63
CA THR A 256 27.06 -22.39 9.43
C THR A 256 26.60 -20.99 9.82
N ILE A 257 27.49 -20.15 10.38
CA ILE A 257 27.18 -18.76 10.77
C ILE A 257 26.76 -17.93 9.55
N LYS A 258 27.46 -18.10 8.42
CA LYS A 258 27.11 -17.41 7.17
C LYS A 258 25.70 -17.76 6.70
N LEU A 259 25.31 -19.03 6.77
CA LEU A 259 23.96 -19.46 6.43
C LEU A 259 22.91 -18.91 7.40
N GLU A 260 23.18 -18.90 8.71
CA GLU A 260 22.29 -18.32 9.73
C GLU A 260 22.04 -16.83 9.46
N ALA A 261 23.09 -16.05 9.21
CA ALA A 261 22.98 -14.63 8.89
C ALA A 261 22.16 -14.39 7.61
N LEU A 262 22.41 -15.18 6.56
CA LEU A 262 21.69 -15.07 5.28
C LEU A 262 20.20 -15.38 5.43
N VAL A 263 19.85 -16.38 6.23
CA VAL A 263 18.44 -16.70 6.54
C VAL A 263 17.77 -15.54 7.27
N ALA A 264 18.43 -15.00 8.30
CA ALA A 264 17.89 -13.87 9.07
C ALA A 264 17.66 -12.63 8.20
N GLU A 265 18.62 -12.29 7.33
CA GLU A 265 18.50 -11.17 6.40
C GLU A 265 17.36 -11.39 5.39
N TYR A 266 17.27 -12.57 4.78
CA TYR A 266 16.21 -12.86 3.82
C TYR A 266 14.81 -12.87 4.46
N GLN A 267 14.68 -13.39 5.68
CA GLN A 267 13.43 -13.32 6.44
C GLN A 267 13.04 -11.88 6.78
N LYS A 268 14.01 -11.05 7.18
CA LYS A 268 13.77 -9.62 7.40
C LYS A 268 13.30 -8.93 6.12
N ASN A 269 13.95 -9.18 4.98
CA ASN A 269 13.56 -8.61 3.69
C ASN A 269 12.14 -9.03 3.28
N GLN A 270 11.72 -10.27 3.57
CA GLN A 270 10.34 -10.71 3.35
C GLN A 270 9.34 -9.98 4.26
N ALA A 271 9.69 -9.76 5.53
CA ALA A 271 8.85 -9.00 6.46
C ALA A 271 8.71 -7.53 6.03
N ASP A 272 9.81 -6.89 5.64
CA ASP A 272 9.83 -5.51 5.15
C ASP A 272 9.01 -5.36 3.85
N PHE A 273 9.09 -6.33 2.93
CA PHE A 273 8.23 -6.39 1.74
C PHE A 273 6.74 -6.49 2.10
N ALA A 274 6.39 -7.36 3.04
CA ALA A 274 5.00 -7.49 3.50
C ALA A 274 4.50 -6.19 4.15
N GLN A 275 5.34 -5.53 4.95
CA GLN A 275 5.05 -4.23 5.54
C GLN A 275 4.81 -3.16 4.47
N ALA A 276 5.72 -3.02 3.50
CA ALA A 276 5.59 -2.07 2.39
C ALA A 276 4.28 -2.30 1.60
N THR A 277 3.92 -3.56 1.36
CA THR A 277 2.69 -3.94 0.65
C THR A 277 1.45 -3.56 1.45
N ASN A 278 1.38 -3.92 2.73
CA ASN A 278 0.25 -3.58 3.60
C ASN A 278 0.05 -2.06 3.72
N ASP A 279 1.15 -1.32 3.89
CA ASP A 279 1.15 0.14 3.99
C ASP A 279 0.66 0.81 2.70
N ARG A 280 1.11 0.31 1.55
CA ARG A 280 0.64 0.73 0.23
C ARG A 280 -0.86 0.50 0.12
N ASP A 281 -1.32 -0.72 0.37
CA ASP A 281 -2.72 -1.10 0.17
C ASP A 281 -3.66 -0.34 1.10
N ALA A 282 -3.27 -0.14 2.36
CA ALA A 282 -4.02 0.70 3.30
C ALA A 282 -4.12 2.15 2.80
N THR A 283 -3.02 2.71 2.29
CA THR A 283 -2.97 4.09 1.77
C THR A 283 -3.82 4.25 0.52
N VAL A 284 -3.72 3.31 -0.43
CA VAL A 284 -4.52 3.30 -1.66
C VAL A 284 -5.99 3.20 -1.34
N LYS A 285 -6.37 2.26 -0.45
CA LYS A 285 -7.76 2.07 -0.03
C LYS A 285 -8.35 3.34 0.60
N GLN A 286 -7.62 3.99 1.49
CA GLN A 286 -8.08 5.23 2.10
C GLN A 286 -8.24 6.33 1.05
N GLY A 287 -7.23 6.54 0.19
CA GLY A 287 -7.29 7.59 -0.82
C GLY A 287 -8.40 7.39 -1.85
N GLN A 288 -8.68 6.13 -2.23
CA GLN A 288 -9.82 5.79 -3.08
C GLN A 288 -11.16 6.08 -2.40
N ALA A 289 -11.28 5.81 -1.09
CA ALA A 289 -12.49 6.13 -0.34
C ALA A 289 -12.72 7.64 -0.24
N ASP A 290 -11.67 8.42 0.00
CA ASP A 290 -11.75 9.87 0.10
C ASP A 290 -12.17 10.52 -1.22
N LEU A 291 -11.55 10.10 -2.35
CA LEU A 291 -11.95 10.56 -3.68
C LEU A 291 -13.39 10.12 -4.02
N ALA A 292 -13.78 8.88 -3.71
CA ALA A 292 -15.13 8.41 -3.97
C ALA A 292 -16.19 9.20 -3.17
N ALA A 293 -15.89 9.59 -1.94
CA ALA A 293 -16.78 10.40 -1.11
C ALA A 293 -16.93 11.83 -1.66
N ALA A 294 -15.82 12.47 -2.05
CA ALA A 294 -15.83 13.79 -2.70
C ALA A 294 -16.62 13.74 -4.01
N GLN A 295 -16.40 12.69 -4.81
CA GLN A 295 -17.05 12.49 -6.08
C GLN A 295 -18.57 12.32 -5.94
N ALA A 296 -19.01 11.54 -4.95
CA ALA A 296 -20.43 11.34 -4.67
C ALA A 296 -21.13 12.64 -4.22
N ASN A 297 -20.44 13.49 -3.46
CA ASN A 297 -20.95 14.80 -3.07
C ASN A 297 -21.08 15.73 -4.28
N LEU A 298 -20.07 15.77 -5.15
CA LEU A 298 -20.11 16.53 -6.39
C LEU A 298 -21.27 16.06 -7.28
N ASP A 299 -21.42 14.75 -7.48
CA ASP A 299 -22.50 14.17 -8.29
C ASP A 299 -23.90 14.53 -7.77
N LYS A 300 -24.07 14.58 -6.45
CA LYS A 300 -25.32 15.03 -5.82
C LYS A 300 -25.64 16.49 -6.15
N VAL A 301 -24.64 17.37 -6.09
CA VAL A 301 -24.82 18.80 -6.41
C VAL A 301 -25.02 19.02 -7.91
N VAL A 302 -24.33 18.27 -8.77
CA VAL A 302 -24.57 18.27 -10.22
C VAL A 302 -26.02 17.89 -10.55
N ALA A 303 -26.56 16.84 -9.91
CA ALA A 303 -27.96 16.44 -10.09
C ALA A 303 -28.94 17.55 -9.64
N SER A 304 -28.65 18.20 -8.52
CA SER A 304 -29.45 19.33 -8.02
C SER A 304 -29.43 20.52 -8.98
N ALA A 305 -28.26 20.93 -9.46
CA ALA A 305 -28.10 22.03 -10.41
C ALA A 305 -28.81 21.74 -11.75
N THR A 306 -28.68 20.52 -12.25
CA THR A 306 -29.37 20.08 -13.48
C THR A 306 -30.89 20.10 -13.31
N THR A 307 -31.41 19.72 -12.15
CA THR A 307 -32.85 19.79 -11.84
C THR A 307 -33.35 21.24 -11.80
N SER A 308 -32.52 22.17 -11.32
CA SER A 308 -32.78 23.61 -11.40
C SER A 308 -32.67 24.17 -12.82
N GLY A 309 -32.20 23.39 -13.81
CA GLY A 309 -32.07 23.81 -15.21
C GLY A 309 -30.70 24.35 -15.62
N ILE A 310 -29.71 24.31 -14.72
CA ILE A 310 -28.34 24.76 -14.99
C ILE A 310 -27.64 23.77 -15.92
N GLN A 311 -26.92 24.27 -16.92
CA GLN A 311 -26.12 23.43 -17.80
C GLN A 311 -24.76 23.12 -17.15
N VAL A 312 -24.52 21.84 -16.82
CA VAL A 312 -23.28 21.41 -16.18
C VAL A 312 -22.47 20.51 -17.12
N SER A 313 -21.20 20.84 -17.30
CA SER A 313 -20.22 20.01 -18.00
C SER A 313 -19.21 19.42 -17.01
N THR A 314 -18.75 18.20 -17.27
CA THR A 314 -17.85 17.47 -16.36
C THR A 314 -16.56 17.07 -17.08
N ALA A 315 -15.42 17.52 -16.58
CA ALA A 315 -14.10 17.13 -17.06
C ALA A 315 -13.46 16.08 -16.13
N LEU A 316 -12.74 15.11 -16.70
CA LEU A 316 -11.97 14.12 -15.94
C LEU A 316 -10.48 14.46 -16.02
N SER A 317 -9.83 14.61 -14.87
CA SER A 317 -8.39 14.87 -14.78
C SER A 317 -7.69 13.80 -13.95
N GLN A 318 -6.49 13.39 -14.36
CA GLN A 318 -5.67 12.44 -13.61
C GLN A 318 -4.41 13.14 -13.06
N LEU A 319 -4.25 13.14 -11.75
CA LEU A 319 -3.02 13.57 -11.09
C LEU A 319 -2.02 12.41 -11.09
N SER A 320 -0.82 12.64 -11.62
CA SER A 320 0.22 11.61 -11.73
C SER A 320 1.49 12.03 -11.00
N PRO A 321 1.63 11.70 -9.70
CA PRO A 321 2.82 12.02 -8.94
C PRO A 321 4.05 11.28 -9.47
N GLU A 322 5.23 11.90 -9.35
CA GLU A 322 6.50 11.29 -9.71
C GLU A 322 6.99 10.35 -8.61
N TYR A 323 6.55 9.09 -8.67
CA TYR A 323 6.97 8.06 -7.72
C TYR A 323 8.41 7.60 -7.96
N LYS A 324 9.11 7.28 -6.86
CA LYS A 324 10.38 6.53 -6.91
C LYS A 324 10.12 5.10 -7.40
N ALA A 325 11.04 4.60 -8.22
CA ALA A 325 11.06 3.20 -8.64
C ALA A 325 11.31 2.29 -7.43
N LEU A 326 10.57 1.18 -7.37
CA LEU A 326 10.70 0.17 -6.30
C LEU A 326 11.45 -1.09 -6.76
N THR A 327 11.73 -1.20 -8.06
CA THR A 327 12.38 -2.36 -8.66
C THR A 327 13.75 -2.62 -8.03
N GLY A 328 13.97 -3.87 -7.60
CA GLY A 328 15.22 -4.31 -6.98
C GLY A 328 15.51 -3.77 -5.57
N LEU A 329 14.63 -2.95 -4.98
CA LEU A 329 14.81 -2.48 -3.60
C LEU A 329 14.36 -3.54 -2.60
N THR A 330 15.11 -3.69 -1.50
CA THR A 330 14.76 -4.56 -0.37
C THR A 330 15.05 -3.85 0.95
N GLY A 331 14.60 -4.43 2.06
CA GLY A 331 14.92 -3.94 3.40
C GLY A 331 14.48 -2.49 3.63
N GLN A 332 15.37 -1.71 4.24
CA GLN A 332 15.07 -0.32 4.61
C GLN A 332 14.89 0.59 3.39
N ASP A 333 15.66 0.39 2.31
CA ASP A 333 15.56 1.20 1.10
C ASP A 333 14.18 1.07 0.44
N LEU A 334 13.60 -0.13 0.49
CA LEU A 334 12.22 -0.37 0.03
C LEU A 334 11.19 0.38 0.88
N LEU A 335 11.33 0.31 2.21
CA LEU A 335 10.43 0.98 3.14
C LEU A 335 10.47 2.51 2.97
N ASP A 336 11.68 3.07 2.83
CA ASP A 336 11.87 4.51 2.66
C ASP A 336 11.32 5.01 1.32
N ALA A 337 11.55 4.26 0.22
CA ALA A 337 10.98 4.59 -1.07
C ALA A 337 9.45 4.49 -1.08
N MET A 338 8.89 3.47 -0.41
CA MET A 338 7.44 3.33 -0.25
C MET A 338 6.83 4.46 0.58
N ALA A 339 7.46 4.83 1.70
CA ALA A 339 7.01 5.94 2.54
C ALA A 339 6.97 7.27 1.76
N TYR A 340 8.00 7.54 0.96
CA TYR A 340 8.04 8.69 0.06
C TYR A 340 6.89 8.66 -0.97
N ASN A 341 6.68 7.52 -1.63
CA ASN A 341 5.61 7.39 -2.64
C ASN A 341 4.22 7.54 -2.02
N LYS A 342 4.00 7.00 -0.80
CA LYS A 342 2.75 7.16 -0.05
C LYS A 342 2.43 8.63 0.24
N ASP A 343 3.42 9.41 0.68
CA ASP A 343 3.24 10.85 0.95
C ASP A 343 2.83 11.62 -0.32
N LEU A 344 3.48 11.35 -1.46
CA LEU A 344 3.11 11.94 -2.74
C LEU A 344 1.68 11.57 -3.17
N TYR A 345 1.31 10.30 -3.04
CA TYR A 345 -0.05 9.85 -3.35
C TYR A 345 -1.09 10.52 -2.46
N GLN A 346 -0.85 10.58 -1.15
CA GLN A 346 -1.76 11.23 -0.19
C GLN A 346 -1.93 12.72 -0.51
N LYS A 347 -0.85 13.43 -0.85
CA LYS A 347 -0.91 14.84 -1.29
C LYS A 347 -1.77 15.01 -2.55
N ALA A 348 -1.61 14.13 -3.53
CA ALA A 348 -2.40 14.16 -4.76
C ALA A 348 -3.89 13.85 -4.50
N VAL A 349 -4.19 12.90 -3.61
CA VAL A 349 -5.56 12.61 -3.15
C VAL A 349 -6.18 13.84 -2.50
N VAL A 350 -5.47 14.48 -1.55
CA VAL A 350 -5.95 15.70 -0.87
C VAL A 350 -6.20 16.82 -1.88
N GLN A 351 -5.32 17.00 -2.87
CA GLN A 351 -5.52 17.97 -3.94
C GLN A 351 -6.75 17.66 -4.79
N GLY A 352 -6.97 16.39 -5.14
CA GLY A 352 -8.16 15.95 -5.88
C GLY A 352 -9.45 16.21 -5.12
N VAL A 353 -9.50 15.80 -3.84
CA VAL A 353 -10.64 16.05 -2.94
C VAL A 353 -10.91 17.54 -2.77
N ALA A 354 -9.88 18.36 -2.62
CA ALA A 354 -10.03 19.81 -2.50
C ALA A 354 -10.62 20.43 -3.78
N THR A 355 -10.19 19.96 -4.95
CA THR A 355 -10.73 20.41 -6.25
C THR A 355 -12.21 20.09 -6.37
N GLU A 356 -12.62 18.85 -6.12
CA GLU A 356 -14.03 18.44 -6.20
C GLU A 356 -14.90 19.13 -5.14
N THR A 357 -14.34 19.39 -3.96
CA THR A 357 -15.02 20.13 -2.89
C THR A 357 -15.26 21.59 -3.28
N GLN A 358 -14.28 22.24 -3.90
CA GLN A 358 -14.40 23.62 -4.38
C GLN A 358 -15.48 23.72 -5.48
N ASP A 359 -15.49 22.77 -6.43
CA ASP A 359 -16.49 22.71 -7.49
C ASP A 359 -17.89 22.45 -6.91
N THR A 360 -17.99 21.57 -5.91
CA THR A 360 -19.24 21.30 -5.17
C THR A 360 -19.80 22.58 -4.54
N GLN A 361 -18.96 23.35 -3.84
CA GLN A 361 -19.38 24.60 -3.18
C GLN A 361 -19.79 25.67 -4.19
N THR A 362 -18.98 25.84 -5.25
CA THR A 362 -19.22 26.83 -6.30
C THR A 362 -20.52 26.54 -7.04
N LEU A 363 -20.76 25.29 -7.43
CA LEU A 363 -21.98 24.89 -8.13
C LEU A 363 -23.22 24.99 -7.23
N ALA A 364 -23.10 24.67 -5.94
CA ALA A 364 -24.20 24.82 -4.99
C ALA A 364 -24.60 26.29 -4.76
N ALA A 365 -23.62 27.19 -4.68
CA ALA A 365 -23.86 28.62 -4.58
C ALA A 365 -24.57 29.16 -5.84
N LEU A 366 -24.05 28.84 -7.04
CA LEU A 366 -24.67 29.21 -8.31
C LEU A 366 -26.11 28.69 -8.43
N THR A 367 -26.35 27.45 -7.98
CA THR A 367 -27.70 26.86 -7.96
C THR A 367 -28.65 27.62 -7.05
N THR A 368 -28.16 28.08 -5.89
CA THR A 368 -28.96 28.85 -4.93
C THR A 368 -29.32 30.22 -5.49
N GLU A 369 -28.34 30.92 -6.07
CA GLU A 369 -28.54 32.23 -6.69
C GLU A 369 -29.53 32.16 -7.86
N TYR A 370 -29.34 31.21 -8.78
CA TYR A 370 -30.25 31.05 -9.90
C TYR A 370 -31.69 30.70 -9.47
N ASN A 371 -31.86 29.86 -8.44
CA ASN A 371 -33.19 29.57 -7.90
C ASN A 371 -33.87 30.82 -7.30
N GLN A 372 -33.11 31.73 -6.69
CA GLN A 372 -33.65 33.01 -6.19
C GLN A 372 -34.07 33.93 -7.34
N GLU A 373 -33.27 34.02 -8.40
CA GLU A 373 -33.64 34.79 -9.60
C GLU A 373 -34.91 34.25 -10.26
N VAL A 374 -35.04 32.93 -10.39
CA VAL A 374 -36.25 32.28 -10.91
C VAL A 374 -37.47 32.57 -10.04
N ALA A 375 -37.33 32.52 -8.70
CA ALA A 375 -38.42 32.84 -7.78
C ALA A 375 -38.83 34.32 -7.90
N GLN A 376 -37.87 35.24 -7.98
CA GLN A 376 -38.13 36.66 -8.16
C GLN A 376 -38.82 36.94 -9.50
N TYR A 377 -38.37 36.30 -10.58
CA TYR A 377 -39.02 36.38 -11.88
C TYR A 377 -40.48 35.93 -11.82
N GLN A 378 -40.76 34.79 -11.18
CA GLN A 378 -42.14 34.28 -11.03
C GLN A 378 -43.02 35.24 -10.22
N ALA A 379 -42.50 35.83 -9.14
CA ALA A 379 -43.22 36.82 -8.35
C ALA A 379 -43.53 38.09 -9.15
N ASN A 380 -42.53 38.62 -9.86
CA ASN A 380 -42.70 39.80 -10.72
C ASN A 380 -43.69 39.52 -11.85
N LYS A 381 -43.62 38.33 -12.45
CA LYS A 381 -44.56 37.93 -13.50
C LYS A 381 -45.99 37.86 -12.97
N ALA A 382 -46.21 37.23 -11.81
CA ALA A 382 -47.52 37.16 -11.19
C ALA A 382 -48.09 38.55 -10.87
N GLN A 383 -47.24 39.47 -10.40
CA GLN A 383 -47.64 40.86 -10.17
C GLN A 383 -48.04 41.56 -11.47
N VAL A 384 -47.22 41.48 -12.52
CA VAL A 384 -47.53 42.10 -13.84
C VAL A 384 -48.80 41.50 -14.44
N ASP A 385 -48.97 40.18 -14.37
CA ASP A 385 -50.17 39.49 -14.85
C ASP A 385 -51.42 39.99 -14.10
N GLN A 386 -51.33 40.17 -12.77
CA GLN A 386 -52.42 40.72 -11.95
C GLN A 386 -52.72 42.19 -12.32
N GLU A 387 -51.71 43.05 -12.40
CA GLU A 387 -51.89 44.46 -12.77
C GLU A 387 -52.50 44.61 -14.18
N ASN A 388 -52.11 43.75 -15.12
CA ASN A 388 -52.69 43.73 -16.46
C ASN A 388 -54.13 43.21 -16.46
N ALA A 389 -54.45 42.20 -15.63
CA ALA A 389 -55.82 41.74 -15.43
C ALA A 389 -56.70 42.84 -14.83
N ASP A 390 -56.20 43.60 -13.86
CA ASP A 390 -56.91 44.72 -13.23
C ASP A 390 -57.15 45.86 -14.22
N LYS A 391 -56.14 46.23 -15.03
CA LYS A 391 -56.31 47.21 -16.13
C LYS A 391 -57.37 46.77 -17.13
N LYS A 392 -57.40 45.48 -17.48
CA LYS A 392 -58.43 44.93 -18.37
C LYS A 392 -59.81 45.02 -17.74
N ALA A 393 -59.96 44.63 -16.47
CA ALA A 393 -61.24 44.71 -15.76
C ALA A 393 -61.75 46.16 -15.64
N ALA A 394 -60.85 47.12 -15.36
CA ALA A 394 -61.20 48.54 -15.31
C ALA A 394 -61.66 49.08 -16.68
N TYR A 395 -60.97 48.72 -17.77
CA TYR A 395 -61.38 49.06 -19.13
C TYR A 395 -62.73 48.44 -19.49
N ASP A 396 -62.92 47.14 -19.22
CA ASP A 396 -64.17 46.44 -19.50
C ASP A 396 -65.34 47.09 -18.74
N LYS A 397 -65.13 47.50 -17.48
CA LYS A 397 -66.13 48.26 -16.71
C LYS A 397 -66.39 49.64 -17.32
N ALA A 398 -65.36 50.41 -17.64
CA ALA A 398 -65.53 51.74 -18.25
C ALA A 398 -66.23 51.66 -19.61
N LEU A 399 -65.98 50.59 -20.38
CA LEU A 399 -66.67 50.32 -21.64
C LEU A 399 -68.15 50.03 -21.41
N GLN A 400 -68.49 49.20 -20.41
CA GLN A 400 -69.90 48.97 -20.04
C GLN A 400 -70.60 50.24 -19.57
N ASP A 401 -69.92 51.06 -18.76
CA ASP A 401 -70.48 52.34 -18.30
C ASP A 401 -70.71 53.29 -19.49
N TYR A 402 -69.78 53.37 -20.44
CA TYR A 402 -69.93 54.13 -21.69
C TYR A 402 -71.09 53.64 -22.56
N LEU A 403 -71.23 52.33 -22.76
CA LEU A 403 -72.27 51.75 -23.61
C LEU A 403 -73.69 52.06 -23.10
N ASN A 404 -73.84 52.26 -21.78
CA ASN A 404 -75.12 52.50 -21.11
C ASN A 404 -75.33 53.97 -20.66
N ALA A 405 -74.39 54.87 -20.97
CA ALA A 405 -74.46 56.26 -20.52
C ALA A 405 -75.53 57.08 -21.28
N THR A 406 -75.99 58.15 -20.63
CA THR A 406 -76.90 59.17 -21.18
C THR A 406 -76.33 60.58 -20.93
N ASN A 407 -75.16 60.89 -21.49
CA ASN A 407 -74.55 62.20 -21.41
C ASN A 407 -74.92 63.03 -22.64
N HIS A 408 -75.92 63.91 -22.51
CA HIS A 408 -76.32 64.83 -23.57
C HIS A 408 -75.99 66.28 -23.25
N ASN A 409 -75.95 67.11 -24.29
CA ASN A 409 -75.98 68.56 -24.21
C ASN A 409 -77.13 69.08 -25.09
N THR A 410 -77.81 70.12 -24.64
CA THR A 410 -78.93 70.76 -25.30
C THR A 410 -78.48 72.13 -25.80
N VAL A 411 -78.58 72.35 -27.11
CA VAL A 411 -78.20 73.60 -27.75
C VAL A 411 -79.48 74.34 -28.14
N MET A 412 -79.66 75.57 -27.65
CA MET A 412 -80.81 76.40 -28.02
C MET A 412 -80.34 77.70 -28.68
N GLN A 413 -81.02 78.10 -29.74
CA GLN A 413 -80.74 79.33 -30.49
C GLN A 413 -82.05 80.08 -30.75
N ALA A 414 -81.99 81.40 -30.69
CA ALA A 414 -83.05 82.27 -31.17
C ALA A 414 -82.53 83.03 -32.39
N GLN A 415 -83.32 83.11 -33.45
CA GLN A 415 -83.00 83.86 -34.65
C GLN A 415 -84.18 84.78 -34.99
N THR A 416 -83.91 85.94 -35.57
CA THR A 416 -84.96 86.82 -36.11
C THR A 416 -84.72 87.05 -37.60
N ASP A 417 -85.79 87.17 -38.37
CA ASP A 417 -85.76 87.44 -39.82
C ASP A 417 -85.12 88.81 -40.11
N THR A 418 -85.11 89.69 -39.12
CA THR A 418 -84.58 91.06 -39.15
C THR A 418 -83.55 91.31 -38.04
N ASP A 419 -82.69 90.32 -37.74
CA ASP A 419 -81.58 90.49 -36.77
C ASP A 419 -80.59 91.55 -37.29
N MET A 420 -80.85 92.80 -36.94
CA MET A 420 -80.13 93.97 -37.43
C MET A 420 -79.03 94.29 -36.42
N ALA A 421 -77.91 93.56 -36.48
CA ALA A 421 -76.74 93.80 -35.63
C ALA A 421 -76.23 95.26 -35.68
N THR A 422 -76.57 96.02 -36.73
CA THR A 422 -76.27 97.44 -36.90
C THR A 422 -77.43 98.17 -37.59
N GLY A 423 -77.76 99.39 -37.15
CA GLY A 423 -78.79 100.24 -37.76
C GLY A 423 -79.61 101.03 -36.73
N GLN A 424 -80.49 101.91 -37.22
CA GLN A 424 -81.35 102.76 -36.37
C GLN A 424 -82.34 101.94 -35.53
N TYR A 425 -82.83 100.82 -36.07
CA TYR A 425 -83.85 99.95 -35.45
C TYR A 425 -83.27 98.58 -35.03
N LYS A 426 -82.02 98.55 -34.56
CA LYS A 426 -81.41 97.29 -34.11
C LYS A 426 -82.24 96.63 -33.01
N THR A 427 -82.58 95.37 -33.19
CA THR A 427 -83.21 94.48 -32.22
C THR A 427 -82.40 93.19 -32.20
N PHE A 428 -82.35 92.50 -31.05
CA PHE A 428 -81.70 91.20 -30.95
C PHE A 428 -82.64 90.24 -30.22
N MET A 429 -82.48 88.95 -30.48
CA MET A 429 -83.11 87.89 -29.69
C MET A 429 -82.05 86.87 -29.27
N THR A 430 -82.06 86.49 -28.00
CA THR A 430 -81.17 85.46 -27.46
C THR A 430 -81.97 84.38 -26.77
N ALA A 431 -81.44 83.15 -26.81
CA ALA A 431 -82.00 82.01 -26.13
C ALA A 431 -80.95 81.37 -25.23
N VAL A 432 -81.37 80.98 -24.03
CA VAL A 432 -80.57 80.16 -23.12
C VAL A 432 -81.43 79.01 -22.62
N VAL A 433 -80.82 77.85 -22.44
CA VAL A 433 -81.47 76.64 -21.92
C VAL A 433 -80.62 76.05 -20.79
N ASP A 434 -81.26 75.64 -19.71
CA ASP A 434 -80.67 74.86 -18.64
C ASP A 434 -80.57 73.40 -19.08
N GLN A 435 -79.35 72.88 -19.06
CA GLN A 435 -79.01 71.55 -19.56
C GLN A 435 -79.63 70.40 -18.76
N ASN A 436 -79.91 70.64 -17.48
CA ASN A 436 -80.39 69.62 -16.55
C ASN A 436 -81.92 69.61 -16.49
N THR A 437 -82.54 70.80 -16.56
CA THR A 437 -83.98 70.94 -16.37
C THR A 437 -84.74 71.11 -17.67
N GLY A 438 -84.07 71.52 -18.76
CA GLY A 438 -84.69 71.91 -20.03
C GLY A 438 -85.40 73.26 -20.00
N GLU A 439 -85.33 74.00 -18.88
CA GLU A 439 -85.91 75.33 -18.76
C GLU A 439 -85.17 76.31 -19.66
N PHE A 440 -85.91 77.14 -20.39
CA PHE A 440 -85.34 78.13 -21.28
C PHE A 440 -85.87 79.54 -21.01
N SER A 441 -85.05 80.52 -21.39
CA SER A 441 -85.41 81.92 -21.43
C SER A 441 -85.03 82.50 -22.78
N LEU A 442 -85.98 83.20 -23.40
CA LEU A 442 -85.79 83.95 -24.62
C LEU A 442 -85.91 85.42 -24.29
N LYS A 443 -84.88 86.19 -24.62
CA LYS A 443 -84.85 87.63 -24.37
C LYS A 443 -84.76 88.38 -25.67
N HIS A 444 -85.57 89.41 -25.81
CA HIS A 444 -85.53 90.31 -26.94
C HIS A 444 -85.62 91.77 -26.50
N ASP A 445 -85.15 92.67 -27.35
CA ASP A 445 -85.17 94.10 -27.14
C ASP A 445 -86.13 94.79 -28.11
N MET A 446 -86.86 95.78 -27.61
CA MET A 446 -87.77 96.63 -28.39
C MET A 446 -87.12 98.00 -28.64
N ASN A 447 -87.09 98.48 -29.89
CA ASN A 447 -86.41 99.72 -30.28
C ASN A 447 -87.32 100.65 -31.10
N ASP A 448 -87.41 101.92 -30.71
CA ASP A 448 -88.25 102.94 -31.35
C ASP A 448 -87.57 103.73 -32.48
N GLY A 449 -86.32 103.41 -32.80
CA GLY A 449 -85.49 104.13 -33.76
C GLY A 449 -84.67 105.27 -33.15
N VAL A 450 -84.76 105.48 -31.83
CA VAL A 450 -83.93 106.41 -31.06
C VAL A 450 -83.21 105.66 -29.93
N SER A 451 -83.93 104.80 -29.21
CA SER A 451 -83.38 103.99 -28.10
C SER A 451 -84.09 102.65 -27.95
N ILE A 452 -83.48 101.72 -27.21
CA ILE A 452 -84.17 100.51 -26.74
C ILE A 452 -85.17 100.94 -25.65
N ILE A 453 -86.46 100.79 -25.94
CA ILE A 453 -87.55 101.24 -25.08
C ILE A 453 -87.98 100.20 -24.07
N GLY A 454 -87.64 98.93 -24.29
CA GLY A 454 -87.87 97.87 -23.33
C GLY A 454 -87.31 96.52 -23.75
N GLN A 455 -87.42 95.54 -22.87
CA GLN A 455 -86.96 94.17 -23.11
C GLN A 455 -88.07 93.18 -22.78
N GLY A 456 -88.33 92.26 -23.70
CA GLY A 456 -89.20 91.11 -23.49
C GLY A 456 -88.41 89.90 -23.03
N GLU A 457 -88.94 89.14 -22.07
CA GLU A 457 -88.42 87.85 -21.66
C GLU A 457 -89.56 86.81 -21.67
N LEU A 458 -89.47 85.82 -22.57
CA LEU A 458 -90.34 84.64 -22.60
C LEU A 458 -89.65 83.49 -21.89
N LYS A 459 -90.27 82.91 -20.88
CA LYS A 459 -89.76 81.74 -20.16
C LYS A 459 -90.58 80.51 -20.45
N GLY A 460 -89.91 79.38 -20.57
CA GLY A 460 -90.54 78.09 -20.77
C GLY A 460 -89.64 76.93 -20.40
N LYS A 461 -90.04 75.73 -20.80
CA LYS A 461 -89.28 74.50 -20.64
C LYS A 461 -89.51 73.57 -21.82
N VAL A 462 -88.43 72.96 -22.29
CA VAL A 462 -88.48 71.82 -23.21
C VAL A 462 -88.55 70.54 -22.39
N ASN A 463 -89.61 69.76 -22.58
CA ASN A 463 -89.76 68.45 -21.96
C ASN A 463 -89.20 67.38 -22.89
N TYR A 464 -88.13 66.71 -22.45
CA TYR A 464 -87.52 65.62 -23.19
C TYR A 464 -87.03 64.52 -22.26
N GLN A 465 -86.88 63.32 -22.81
CA GLN A 465 -86.28 62.17 -22.15
C GLN A 465 -85.11 61.66 -22.99
N VAL A 466 -84.00 61.35 -22.34
CA VAL A 466 -82.85 60.70 -22.97
C VAL A 466 -82.75 59.26 -22.48
N THR A 467 -82.63 58.32 -23.41
CA THR A 467 -82.47 56.89 -23.11
C THR A 467 -81.25 56.35 -23.84
N SER A 468 -80.41 55.60 -23.14
CA SER A 468 -79.29 54.88 -23.76
C SER A 468 -79.81 53.68 -24.57
N ASN A 469 -79.19 53.40 -25.71
CA ASN A 469 -79.52 52.24 -26.54
C ASN A 469 -78.60 51.04 -26.28
N GLY A 470 -77.62 51.15 -25.37
CA GLY A 470 -76.70 50.06 -25.00
C GLY A 470 -75.48 49.88 -25.92
N ASP A 471 -75.29 50.76 -26.89
CA ASP A 471 -74.17 50.77 -27.84
C ASP A 471 -73.39 52.10 -27.82
N GLY A 472 -73.62 52.94 -26.81
CA GLY A 472 -73.09 54.30 -26.70
C GLY A 472 -73.92 55.36 -27.44
N THR A 473 -74.87 54.96 -28.29
CA THR A 473 -75.85 55.89 -28.87
C THR A 473 -76.95 56.20 -27.86
N GLU A 474 -77.56 57.37 -28.04
CA GLU A 474 -78.63 57.87 -27.19
C GLU A 474 -79.85 58.21 -28.05
N THR A 475 -81.03 57.97 -27.50
CA THR A 475 -82.28 58.43 -28.09
C THR A 475 -82.85 59.57 -27.25
N VAL A 476 -82.96 60.75 -27.83
CA VAL A 476 -83.60 61.93 -27.23
C VAL A 476 -85.01 62.04 -27.78
N LYS A 477 -86.01 61.97 -26.90
CA LYS A 477 -87.43 62.14 -27.24
C LYS A 477 -87.96 63.42 -26.64
N VAL A 478 -88.27 64.41 -27.47
CA VAL A 478 -88.89 65.67 -27.08
C VAL A 478 -90.40 65.53 -27.12
N THR A 479 -91.07 65.64 -25.98
CA THR A 479 -92.50 65.40 -25.87
C THR A 479 -93.31 66.67 -26.04
N SER A 480 -92.97 67.72 -25.28
CA SER A 480 -93.77 68.95 -25.22
C SER A 480 -92.94 70.16 -24.81
N ILE A 481 -93.52 71.34 -25.01
CA ILE A 481 -92.98 72.61 -24.56
C ILE A 481 -93.98 73.22 -23.59
N ASP A 482 -93.49 73.66 -22.45
CA ASP A 482 -94.25 74.49 -21.52
C ASP A 482 -93.82 75.94 -21.69
N LEU A 483 -94.78 76.84 -21.85
CA LEU A 483 -94.59 78.29 -21.80
C LEU A 483 -95.14 78.81 -20.49
N TYR A 484 -94.27 79.39 -19.69
CA TYR A 484 -94.57 79.84 -18.34
C TYR A 484 -95.10 81.27 -18.34
N SER A 485 -94.30 82.21 -18.81
CA SER A 485 -94.62 83.63 -18.70
C SER A 485 -93.90 84.47 -19.75
N TYR A 486 -94.49 85.62 -20.05
CA TYR A 486 -93.84 86.68 -20.79
C TYR A 486 -93.81 87.94 -19.93
N THR A 487 -92.62 88.54 -19.80
CA THR A 487 -92.42 89.80 -19.09
C THR A 487 -91.87 90.83 -20.04
N TYR A 488 -92.51 91.99 -20.14
CA TYR A 488 -91.95 93.14 -20.82
C TYR A 488 -91.54 94.19 -19.79
N THR A 489 -90.27 94.60 -19.82
CA THR A 489 -89.72 95.64 -18.94
C THR A 489 -89.51 96.91 -19.75
N ASN A 490 -90.25 97.97 -19.42
CA ASN A 490 -90.00 99.29 -19.99
C ASN A 490 -88.69 99.86 -19.42
N LEU A 491 -87.82 100.37 -20.30
CA LEU A 491 -86.54 100.98 -19.96
C LEU A 491 -86.53 102.48 -20.24
N ASN A 492 -87.15 102.91 -21.34
CA ASN A 492 -87.20 104.31 -21.77
C ASN A 492 -88.60 104.65 -22.31
N VAL A 493 -88.94 105.94 -22.35
CA VAL A 493 -90.20 106.41 -22.96
C VAL A 493 -90.19 106.10 -24.46
N ASN A 494 -91.27 105.48 -24.95
CA ASN A 494 -91.54 105.28 -26.36
C ASN A 494 -91.86 106.60 -27.06
N THR A 495 -90.93 107.04 -27.93
CA THR A 495 -91.01 108.32 -28.64
C THR A 495 -91.68 108.22 -30.01
N ALA A 496 -92.01 107.01 -30.49
CA ALA A 496 -92.61 106.87 -31.81
C ALA A 496 -94.09 107.29 -31.84
N VAL A 497 -94.52 107.78 -33.01
CA VAL A 497 -95.88 108.28 -33.25
C VAL A 497 -96.91 107.13 -33.25
N ASN A 498 -96.57 106.02 -33.90
CA ASN A 498 -97.34 104.79 -33.75
C ASN A 498 -96.87 104.10 -32.47
N LYS A 499 -97.77 103.78 -31.54
CA LYS A 499 -97.45 103.05 -30.31
C LYS A 499 -98.08 101.66 -30.26
N ASN A 500 -98.69 101.18 -31.34
CA ASN A 500 -99.39 99.90 -31.34
C ASN A 500 -98.42 98.72 -31.49
N ILE A 501 -97.75 98.35 -30.39
CA ILE A 501 -96.92 97.15 -30.34
C ILE A 501 -97.80 95.96 -30.02
N ASN A 502 -97.57 94.84 -30.69
CA ASN A 502 -98.21 93.57 -30.36
C ASN A 502 -97.20 92.44 -30.45
N PHE A 503 -97.03 91.74 -29.32
CA PHE A 503 -96.18 90.57 -29.21
C PHE A 503 -97.04 89.32 -29.30
N HIS A 504 -96.67 88.40 -30.18
CA HIS A 504 -97.37 87.15 -30.43
C HIS A 504 -96.38 85.99 -30.39
N VAL A 505 -96.82 84.88 -29.82
CA VAL A 505 -96.06 83.63 -29.78
C VAL A 505 -96.92 82.55 -30.42
N TYR A 506 -96.38 81.87 -31.42
CA TYR A 506 -97.02 80.78 -32.13
C TYR A 506 -96.22 79.49 -31.99
N ASP A 507 -96.92 78.36 -32.03
CA ASP A 507 -96.27 77.10 -32.38
C ASP A 507 -95.99 77.04 -33.90
N ASN A 508 -95.27 76.00 -34.34
CA ASN A 508 -94.95 75.85 -35.76
C ASN A 508 -96.15 75.55 -36.67
N ASN A 509 -97.26 75.07 -36.09
CA ASN A 509 -98.52 74.82 -36.80
C ASN A 509 -99.32 76.12 -37.00
N GLY A 510 -98.85 77.24 -36.44
CA GLY A 510 -99.49 78.55 -36.51
C GLY A 510 -100.56 78.76 -35.44
N ASN A 511 -100.64 77.92 -34.41
CA ASN A 511 -101.54 78.15 -33.28
C ASN A 511 -100.98 79.26 -32.40
N GLU A 512 -101.76 80.30 -32.16
CA GLU A 512 -101.38 81.38 -31.25
C GLU A 512 -101.42 80.89 -29.80
N LEU A 513 -100.25 80.89 -29.15
CA LEU A 513 -100.06 80.44 -27.78
C LEU A 513 -100.23 81.60 -26.79
N TYR A 514 -99.82 82.79 -27.19
CA TYR A 514 -99.93 84.01 -26.40
C TYR A 514 -99.91 85.23 -27.32
N SER A 515 -100.67 86.26 -26.97
CA SER A 515 -100.62 87.56 -27.62
C SER A 515 -100.83 88.69 -26.62
N ARG A 516 -100.17 89.82 -26.85
CA ARG A 516 -100.27 91.01 -26.00
C ARG A 516 -100.06 92.29 -26.78
N TYR A 517 -101.09 93.12 -26.79
CA TYR A 517 -101.02 94.50 -27.27
C TYR A 517 -100.53 95.43 -26.16
N HIS A 518 -99.63 96.36 -26.46
CA HIS A 518 -99.15 97.37 -25.53
C HIS A 518 -98.60 98.61 -26.24
N ASP A 519 -98.46 99.71 -25.49
CA ASP A 519 -97.87 100.97 -25.98
C ASP A 519 -96.35 101.06 -25.76
N GLY A 520 -95.78 100.06 -25.08
CA GLY A 520 -94.36 99.98 -24.73
C GLY A 520 -93.96 100.93 -23.61
N GLN A 521 -94.89 101.67 -22.98
CA GLN A 521 -94.64 102.70 -21.97
C GLN A 521 -94.61 102.17 -20.53
N SER A 522 -95.08 100.93 -20.32
CA SER A 522 -95.21 100.33 -18.99
C SER A 522 -94.65 98.92 -18.94
N THR A 523 -94.08 98.57 -17.79
CA THR A 523 -93.64 97.21 -17.48
C THR A 523 -94.84 96.33 -17.13
N PHE A 524 -94.89 95.12 -17.65
CA PHE A 524 -95.89 94.13 -17.31
C PHE A 524 -95.30 92.72 -17.30
N SER A 525 -96.00 91.82 -16.62
CA SER A 525 -95.68 90.39 -16.60
C SER A 525 -96.98 89.62 -16.70
N ASP A 526 -97.08 88.78 -17.72
CA ASP A 526 -98.22 87.91 -17.94
C ASP A 526 -97.81 86.45 -17.72
N THR A 527 -98.70 85.71 -17.06
CA THR A 527 -98.62 84.26 -16.99
C THR A 527 -99.27 83.68 -18.24
N ILE A 528 -98.53 82.82 -18.95
CA ILE A 528 -99.01 82.13 -20.15
C ILE A 528 -99.59 80.77 -19.75
N ASN A 529 -98.79 79.96 -19.03
CA ASN A 529 -99.11 78.60 -18.59
C ASN A 529 -99.78 77.76 -19.69
N LYS A 530 -99.12 77.68 -20.85
CA LYS A 530 -99.56 76.86 -22.00
C LYS A 530 -98.57 75.74 -22.24
N THR A 531 -99.09 74.59 -22.63
CA THR A 531 -98.28 73.45 -23.06
C THR A 531 -98.73 73.02 -24.44
N PHE A 532 -97.79 72.73 -25.33
CA PHE A 532 -98.06 72.14 -26.64
C PHE A 532 -97.10 70.98 -26.93
N GLY A 533 -97.56 70.02 -27.74
CA GLY A 533 -96.78 68.82 -28.08
C GLY A 533 -95.86 69.06 -29.28
N LEU A 534 -94.70 68.42 -29.28
CA LEU A 534 -93.75 68.44 -30.40
C LEU A 534 -93.42 67.06 -30.96
N ASN A 535 -93.37 66.02 -30.11
CA ASN A 535 -93.18 64.62 -30.50
C ASN A 535 -91.99 64.36 -31.46
N GLU A 536 -90.86 65.06 -31.24
CA GLU A 536 -89.63 64.83 -32.00
C GLU A 536 -88.78 63.73 -31.35
N THR A 537 -88.06 62.94 -32.15
CA THR A 537 -87.18 61.88 -31.65
C THR A 537 -85.90 61.80 -32.47
N PHE A 538 -84.76 61.84 -31.77
CA PHE A 538 -83.43 61.80 -32.37
C PHE A 538 -82.64 60.64 -31.80
N THR A 539 -82.09 59.79 -32.66
CA THR A 539 -81.06 58.82 -32.25
C THR A 539 -79.70 59.38 -32.64
N LEU A 540 -78.86 59.62 -31.65
CA LEU A 540 -77.59 60.32 -31.79
C LEU A 540 -76.42 59.40 -31.47
N THR A 541 -75.50 59.29 -32.42
CA THR A 541 -74.21 58.62 -32.19
C THR A 541 -73.29 59.46 -31.28
N PRO A 542 -72.34 58.86 -30.56
CA PRO A 542 -71.39 59.59 -29.72
C PRO A 542 -70.71 60.77 -30.46
N GLY A 543 -70.78 61.96 -29.87
CA GLY A 543 -70.26 63.21 -30.44
C GLY A 543 -71.19 63.89 -31.45
N GLN A 544 -72.24 63.21 -31.93
CA GLN A 544 -73.18 63.73 -32.91
C GLN A 544 -74.17 64.71 -32.27
N GLN A 545 -74.39 65.83 -32.96
CA GLN A 545 -75.48 66.74 -32.69
C GLN A 545 -76.62 66.52 -33.70
N SER A 546 -77.87 66.62 -33.26
CA SER A 546 -79.03 66.68 -34.16
C SER A 546 -78.99 67.95 -35.01
N ASP A 547 -79.75 67.95 -36.10
CA ASP A 547 -80.07 69.20 -36.79
C ASP A 547 -80.83 70.13 -35.83
N LEU A 548 -80.66 71.44 -36.02
CA LEU A 548 -81.47 72.45 -35.37
C LEU A 548 -82.87 72.43 -35.99
N PHE A 549 -83.90 72.32 -35.16
CA PHE A 549 -85.28 72.46 -35.61
C PHE A 549 -85.96 73.57 -34.82
N ASP A 550 -86.76 74.39 -35.49
CA ASP A 550 -87.55 75.43 -34.85
C ASP A 550 -88.74 74.80 -34.10
N PHE A 551 -89.18 75.42 -33.02
CA PHE A 551 -90.33 74.95 -32.24
C PHE A 551 -91.29 76.05 -31.79
N LEU A 552 -90.84 77.30 -31.85
CA LEU A 552 -91.62 78.49 -31.58
C LEU A 552 -91.36 79.53 -32.65
N LYS A 553 -92.42 80.24 -33.03
CA LYS A 553 -92.37 81.46 -33.82
C LYS A 553 -92.84 82.62 -32.95
N ILE A 554 -92.17 83.75 -33.09
CA ILE A 554 -92.41 84.94 -32.29
C ILE A 554 -92.62 86.08 -33.27
N ASP A 555 -93.75 86.75 -33.20
CA ASP A 555 -94.02 87.95 -33.99
C ASP A 555 -94.11 89.12 -33.04
N ASP A 556 -93.18 90.04 -33.15
CA ASP A 556 -93.16 91.27 -32.39
C ASP A 556 -93.38 92.44 -33.35
N ASN A 557 -94.66 92.78 -33.55
CA ASN A 557 -95.10 93.65 -34.63
C ASN A 557 -95.32 95.08 -34.14
N TRP A 558 -94.85 96.05 -34.92
CA TRP A 558 -95.03 97.47 -34.59
C TRP A 558 -94.89 98.44 -35.77
N ILE A 559 -93.67 98.95 -35.99
CA ILE A 559 -93.29 99.81 -37.12
C ILE A 559 -92.44 99.01 -38.11
N TYR A 560 -91.53 98.19 -37.57
CA TYR A 560 -90.82 97.14 -38.27
C TYR A 560 -91.13 95.83 -37.55
N ASP A 561 -91.74 94.90 -38.28
CA ASP A 561 -92.13 93.62 -37.71
C ASP A 561 -90.89 92.76 -37.50
N THR A 562 -90.71 92.30 -36.26
CA THR A 562 -89.62 91.39 -35.89
C THR A 562 -90.20 89.99 -35.76
N HIS A 563 -90.03 89.21 -36.83
CA HIS A 563 -90.39 87.80 -36.83
C HIS A 563 -89.19 86.98 -36.37
N GLY A 564 -89.41 86.07 -35.43
CA GLY A 564 -88.38 85.29 -34.77
C GLY A 564 -88.73 83.82 -34.72
N LYS A 565 -87.70 82.98 -34.68
CA LYS A 565 -87.81 81.54 -34.49
C LYS A 565 -86.85 81.07 -33.42
N VAL A 566 -87.27 80.05 -32.69
CA VAL A 566 -86.47 79.44 -31.64
C VAL A 566 -86.15 78.02 -32.06
N PHE A 567 -84.86 77.73 -32.15
CA PHE A 567 -84.31 76.44 -32.55
C PHE A 567 -83.73 75.70 -31.36
N ILE A 568 -83.82 74.38 -31.41
CA ILE A 568 -83.17 73.49 -30.45
C ILE A 568 -82.50 72.33 -31.18
N ALA A 569 -81.37 71.88 -30.62
CA ALA A 569 -80.67 70.67 -31.02
C ALA A 569 -80.16 69.95 -29.77
N PHE A 570 -79.87 68.67 -29.91
CA PHE A 570 -79.30 67.84 -28.85
C PHE A 570 -78.01 67.21 -29.34
N GLN A 571 -77.01 67.11 -28.48
CA GLN A 571 -75.73 66.47 -28.76
C GLN A 571 -75.51 65.33 -27.79
N ASN A 572 -75.20 64.14 -28.31
CA ASN A 572 -74.67 63.06 -27.50
C ASN A 572 -73.18 63.34 -27.24
N THR A 573 -72.81 63.46 -25.97
CA THR A 573 -71.44 63.78 -25.51
C THR A 573 -70.71 62.57 -24.94
N ASN A 574 -71.24 61.37 -25.12
CA ASN A 574 -70.56 60.13 -24.73
C ASN A 574 -69.17 60.06 -25.38
N LYS A 575 -68.19 59.63 -24.61
CA LYS A 575 -66.81 59.42 -25.05
C LYS A 575 -66.38 58.00 -24.68
N ALA A 576 -65.94 57.24 -25.69
CA ALA A 576 -65.39 55.91 -25.47
C ALA A 576 -64.14 55.96 -24.57
N PRO A 577 -63.93 54.97 -23.69
CA PRO A 577 -62.72 54.90 -22.89
C PRO A 577 -61.49 54.61 -23.77
N ASP A 578 -60.34 55.14 -23.36
CA ASP A 578 -59.06 54.87 -24.03
C ASP A 578 -58.63 53.40 -23.78
N LEU A 579 -57.95 52.79 -24.76
CA LEU A 579 -57.42 51.43 -24.62
C LEU A 579 -56.41 51.35 -23.46
N PRO A 580 -56.43 50.25 -22.67
CA PRO A 580 -55.51 50.10 -21.55
C PRO A 580 -54.06 49.92 -22.05
N ASN A 581 -53.12 50.60 -21.41
CA ASN A 581 -51.69 50.42 -21.63
C ASN A 581 -51.13 49.31 -20.71
N TYR A 582 -50.95 48.10 -21.25
CA TYR A 582 -50.47 46.95 -20.49
C TYR A 582 -48.98 47.04 -20.16
N ASN A 583 -48.61 46.57 -18.97
CA ASN A 583 -47.22 46.44 -18.57
C ASN A 583 -46.57 45.28 -19.36
N PRO A 584 -45.34 45.45 -19.86
CA PRO A 584 -44.64 44.39 -20.57
C PRO A 584 -44.32 43.22 -19.63
N GLU A 585 -44.29 42.00 -20.18
CA GLU A 585 -43.88 40.81 -19.43
C GLU A 585 -42.42 40.95 -18.95
N PRO A 586 -42.10 40.58 -17.69
CA PRO A 586 -40.72 40.59 -17.20
C PRO A 586 -39.82 39.67 -18.04
N ALA A 587 -38.54 40.01 -18.16
CA ALA A 587 -37.57 39.13 -18.80
C ALA A 587 -37.20 37.97 -17.88
N ALA A 588 -37.20 36.73 -18.41
CA ALA A 588 -36.73 35.56 -17.68
C ALA A 588 -35.21 35.63 -17.42
N PRO A 589 -34.72 35.10 -16.28
CA PRO A 589 -33.30 35.07 -15.99
C PRO A 589 -32.56 34.19 -17.00
N ALA A 590 -31.33 34.58 -17.33
CA ALA A 590 -30.49 33.81 -18.24
C ALA A 590 -30.01 32.52 -17.55
N VAL A 591 -30.16 31.37 -18.23
CA VAL A 591 -29.73 30.08 -17.69
C VAL A 591 -28.19 30.04 -17.59
N PRO A 592 -27.60 29.88 -16.40
CA PRO A 592 -26.16 29.82 -16.27
C PRO A 592 -25.61 28.47 -16.73
N SER A 593 -24.30 28.43 -17.02
CA SER A 593 -23.55 27.21 -17.30
C SER A 593 -22.35 27.09 -16.36
N ALA A 594 -21.99 25.86 -16.00
CA ALA A 594 -20.88 25.56 -15.12
C ALA A 594 -20.05 24.37 -15.64
N ALA A 595 -18.76 24.39 -15.32
CA ALA A 595 -17.87 23.27 -15.54
C ALA A 595 -17.35 22.76 -14.19
N VAL A 596 -17.36 21.45 -14.00
CA VAL A 596 -16.85 20.79 -12.80
C VAL A 596 -15.85 19.70 -13.17
N HIS A 597 -14.99 19.34 -12.23
CA HIS A 597 -13.89 18.40 -12.42
C HIS A 597 -14.08 17.18 -11.55
N LYS A 598 -13.85 16.01 -12.15
CA LYS A 598 -13.65 14.74 -11.47
C LYS A 598 -12.16 14.43 -11.49
N VAL A 599 -11.61 13.99 -10.37
CA VAL A 599 -10.17 13.78 -10.23
C VAL A 599 -9.86 12.32 -9.91
N THR A 600 -8.92 11.73 -10.65
CA THR A 600 -8.30 10.46 -10.32
C THR A 600 -6.83 10.67 -10.00
N VAL A 601 -6.23 9.72 -9.27
CA VAL A 601 -4.79 9.74 -8.95
C VAL A 601 -4.16 8.47 -9.52
N ALA A 602 -2.99 8.63 -10.15
CA ALA A 602 -2.23 7.50 -10.69
C ALA A 602 -1.88 6.50 -9.60
N GLU A 603 -1.96 5.21 -9.95
CA GLU A 603 -1.81 4.12 -9.00
C GLU A 603 -0.43 4.14 -8.33
N LEU A 604 -0.42 3.95 -7.00
CA LEU A 604 0.80 3.83 -6.21
C LEU A 604 1.53 2.53 -6.61
N PRO A 605 2.84 2.54 -6.95
CA PRO A 605 3.53 1.37 -7.48
C PRO A 605 3.57 0.23 -6.47
N MET A 606 3.55 -1.00 -6.98
CA MET A 606 3.64 -2.21 -6.16
C MET A 606 5.12 -2.58 -5.94
N PRO A 607 5.53 -2.96 -4.72
CA PRO A 607 6.88 -3.45 -4.50
C PRO A 607 7.09 -4.82 -5.16
N GLU A 608 8.35 -5.15 -5.48
CA GLU A 608 8.73 -6.48 -5.97
C GLU A 608 9.10 -7.39 -4.80
N ALA A 609 8.72 -8.67 -4.90
CA ALA A 609 9.09 -9.65 -3.88
C ALA A 609 10.61 -9.86 -3.86
N PRO A 610 11.25 -9.98 -2.68
CA PRO A 610 12.68 -10.20 -2.59
C PRO A 610 13.04 -11.54 -3.23
N ILE A 611 14.08 -11.53 -4.08
CA ILE A 611 14.58 -12.74 -4.73
C ILE A 611 15.39 -13.55 -3.71
N ALA A 612 15.09 -14.84 -3.58
CA ALA A 612 15.83 -15.72 -2.69
C ALA A 612 17.31 -15.80 -3.13
N PRO A 613 18.27 -15.57 -2.22
CA PRO A 613 19.69 -15.69 -2.54
C PRO A 613 20.07 -17.15 -2.84
N LYS A 614 21.22 -17.32 -3.50
CA LYS A 614 21.86 -18.62 -3.71
C LYS A 614 23.23 -18.62 -3.05
N THR A 615 23.60 -19.72 -2.40
CA THR A 615 24.89 -19.82 -1.69
C THR A 615 25.47 -21.22 -1.77
N GLY A 616 26.71 -21.37 -1.34
CA GLY A 616 27.42 -22.64 -1.26
C GLY A 616 28.19 -22.78 0.04
N VAL A 617 28.36 -24.02 0.47
CA VAL A 617 29.14 -24.41 1.65
C VAL A 617 30.07 -25.58 1.33
N THR A 618 31.11 -25.76 2.13
CA THR A 618 32.12 -26.81 1.94
C THR A 618 32.20 -27.73 3.16
N LYS A 619 32.04 -29.04 2.94
CA LYS A 619 32.30 -30.06 3.95
C LYS A 619 33.75 -30.50 3.89
N ILE A 620 34.36 -30.71 5.05
CA ILE A 620 35.77 -31.06 5.17
C ILE A 620 35.92 -32.53 5.56
N THR A 621 36.88 -33.21 4.94
CA THR A 621 37.36 -34.54 5.34
C THR A 621 38.86 -34.47 5.60
N VAL A 622 39.37 -35.27 6.52
CA VAL A 622 40.80 -35.32 6.87
C VAL A 622 41.33 -36.73 6.63
N ASP A 623 42.51 -36.83 6.02
CA ASP A 623 43.17 -38.12 5.80
C ASP A 623 43.50 -38.85 7.10
N GLU A 624 43.38 -40.17 7.05
CA GLU A 624 43.66 -41.06 8.17
C GLU A 624 45.13 -40.96 8.60
N MET A 625 45.34 -40.92 9.92
CA MET A 625 46.67 -40.92 10.51
C MET A 625 47.31 -42.32 10.38
N PRO A 626 48.62 -42.43 10.04
CA PRO A 626 49.28 -43.73 9.88
C PRO A 626 49.24 -44.57 11.16
N GLN A 627 49.32 -45.89 10.98
CA GLN A 627 49.43 -46.86 12.07
C GLN A 627 50.90 -47.15 12.39
N ALA A 628 51.20 -47.39 13.66
CA ALA A 628 52.47 -47.98 14.05
C ALA A 628 52.53 -49.45 13.64
N GLU A 629 53.72 -49.94 13.29
CA GLU A 629 53.96 -51.38 13.09
C GLU A 629 54.28 -52.02 14.45
N ALA A 630 53.81 -53.24 14.68
CA ALA A 630 54.17 -53.99 15.89
C ALA A 630 55.70 -54.21 15.94
N PRO A 631 56.34 -54.04 17.10
CA PRO A 631 57.79 -54.14 17.20
C PRO A 631 58.25 -55.57 16.88
N ALA A 632 59.26 -55.70 16.02
CA ALA A 632 59.88 -56.98 15.74
C ALA A 632 60.48 -57.58 17.03
N PRO A 633 60.32 -58.89 17.29
CA PRO A 633 60.93 -59.57 18.43
C PRO A 633 62.44 -59.33 18.50
N GLN A 634 62.95 -58.94 19.67
CA GLN A 634 64.39 -58.95 19.92
C GLN A 634 64.94 -60.38 19.79
N GLN A 635 66.16 -60.52 19.28
CA GLN A 635 66.83 -61.81 19.10
C GLN A 635 68.02 -61.92 20.05
N VAL A 636 68.14 -63.05 20.74
CA VAL A 636 69.29 -63.35 21.60
C VAL A 636 69.61 -64.83 21.55
N ASP A 637 70.89 -65.17 21.57
CA ASP A 637 71.37 -66.55 21.54
C ASP A 637 71.96 -66.93 22.90
N VAL A 638 71.68 -68.16 23.34
CA VAL A 638 72.20 -68.75 24.57
C VAL A 638 72.75 -70.15 24.35
N HIS A 639 73.70 -70.62 25.15
CA HIS A 639 74.16 -72.01 25.19
C HIS A 639 74.47 -72.44 26.62
N TYR A 640 74.33 -73.74 26.87
CA TYR A 640 74.53 -74.36 28.18
C TYR A 640 75.76 -75.28 28.18
N TYR A 641 76.21 -75.65 29.36
CA TYR A 641 77.36 -76.48 29.67
C TYR A 641 76.94 -77.77 30.37
N ASN A 642 77.44 -78.89 29.86
CA ASN A 642 77.38 -80.17 30.55
C ASN A 642 78.70 -80.40 31.30
N VAL A 643 78.66 -80.28 32.62
CA VAL A 643 79.86 -80.30 33.48
C VAL A 643 80.04 -81.68 34.12
N SER A 644 81.19 -82.29 33.87
CA SER A 644 81.63 -83.56 34.48
C SER A 644 82.82 -83.34 35.43
N THR A 645 82.90 -84.08 36.54
CA THR A 645 84.06 -84.07 37.44
C THR A 645 84.86 -85.37 37.29
N THR A 646 86.16 -85.34 37.59
CA THR A 646 87.01 -86.55 37.54
C THR A 646 86.96 -87.26 38.89
N PRO A 647 86.71 -88.59 38.96
CA PRO A 647 86.74 -89.33 40.23
C PRO A 647 88.14 -89.27 40.86
N ASP A 648 88.25 -88.94 42.15
CA ASP A 648 89.50 -89.02 42.90
C ASP A 648 89.89 -90.51 43.07
N VAL A 649 90.91 -90.97 42.34
CA VAL A 649 91.47 -92.33 42.50
C VAL A 649 92.91 -92.23 43.07
N PRO A 650 93.20 -92.82 44.25
CA PRO A 650 94.56 -92.85 44.81
C PRO A 650 95.46 -93.88 44.09
N ALA A 651 96.69 -93.47 43.77
CA ALA A 651 97.66 -94.22 42.95
C ALA A 651 98.39 -95.38 43.69
N PRO A 652 98.73 -96.52 43.03
CA PRO A 652 99.65 -97.55 43.53
C PRO A 652 101.06 -97.52 42.89
N THR A 653 102.08 -97.97 43.64
CA THR A 653 103.51 -98.06 43.25
C THR A 653 104.00 -99.54 43.15
N PRO A 654 105.15 -99.83 42.48
CA PRO A 654 105.31 -100.96 41.54
C PRO A 654 106.48 -101.93 41.87
N THR A 655 106.55 -103.08 41.19
CA THR A 655 107.78 -103.82 40.74
C THR A 655 107.32 -105.12 40.02
N ALA A 656 108.00 -105.78 39.07
CA ALA A 656 109.30 -105.65 38.41
C ALA A 656 109.26 -106.42 37.06
N THR A 657 110.12 -106.00 36.12
CA THR A 657 110.45 -106.62 34.81
C THR A 657 111.27 -107.92 34.98
N PRO A 658 111.45 -108.81 33.97
CA PRO A 658 112.46 -108.54 32.91
C PRO A 658 112.35 -109.24 31.52
N VAL A 659 113.10 -108.65 30.57
CA VAL A 659 113.82 -109.13 29.37
C VAL A 659 113.13 -109.72 28.10
N THR A 660 113.53 -109.11 26.97
CA THR A 660 113.33 -109.36 25.52
C THR A 660 114.21 -110.53 25.00
N PRO A 661 114.00 -111.12 23.78
CA PRO A 661 114.45 -110.52 22.51
C PRO A 661 113.54 -110.78 21.26
N ALA A 662 113.80 -110.04 20.18
CA ALA A 662 113.15 -110.04 18.85
C ALA A 662 113.69 -111.15 17.89
N PRO A 663 113.42 -111.21 16.56
CA PRO A 663 112.25 -110.86 15.70
C PRO A 663 111.86 -111.97 14.64
N ARG A 664 110.89 -111.67 13.73
CA ARG A 664 110.87 -111.92 12.24
C ARG A 664 109.70 -112.79 11.64
N VAL A 665 108.83 -112.15 10.82
CA VAL A 665 108.18 -112.43 9.47
C VAL A 665 107.86 -113.92 9.10
N VAL A 666 106.76 -114.40 8.44
CA VAL A 666 106.00 -114.02 7.20
C VAL A 666 104.67 -114.86 7.05
N GLU A 667 103.65 -114.33 6.33
CA GLU A 667 102.63 -114.96 5.41
C GLU A 667 101.69 -116.12 5.90
N ALA A 668 100.46 -116.37 5.40
CA ALA A 668 99.50 -115.76 4.44
C ALA A 668 98.12 -116.48 4.54
N SER A 669 97.06 -115.81 4.04
CA SER A 669 95.79 -116.30 3.44
C SER A 669 94.81 -117.13 4.31
N ILE A 670 93.49 -116.89 4.33
CA ILE A 670 92.52 -116.93 3.20
C ILE A 670 91.19 -116.23 3.55
N LEU A 671 90.58 -115.59 2.53
CA LEU A 671 89.20 -115.05 2.37
C LEU A 671 88.20 -116.19 1.96
N PRO A 672 86.91 -116.01 1.51
CA PRO A 672 86.11 -114.81 1.09
C PRO A 672 84.63 -114.82 1.62
N HIS A 673 83.69 -113.89 1.37
CA HIS A 673 83.02 -113.39 0.13
C HIS A 673 82.13 -112.16 0.50
N THR A 674 82.16 -110.97 -0.15
CA THR A 674 81.61 -110.44 -1.44
C THR A 674 80.08 -110.28 -1.58
N GLY A 675 79.67 -109.06 -1.98
CA GLY A 675 78.40 -108.75 -2.65
C GLY A 675 78.25 -107.24 -2.96
N ALA A 676 78.34 -106.87 -4.24
CA ALA A 676 78.21 -105.50 -4.79
C ALA A 676 77.02 -105.41 -5.77
N ASN A 677 76.59 -104.20 -6.14
CA ASN A 677 76.21 -103.70 -7.50
C ASN A 677 75.39 -102.38 -7.42
N GLU A 678 75.86 -101.26 -8.01
CA GLU A 678 75.49 -100.61 -9.32
C GLU A 678 74.35 -99.55 -9.19
N MET A 679 74.54 -98.25 -9.49
CA MET A 679 74.69 -97.47 -10.76
C MET A 679 73.38 -97.07 -11.49
N SER A 680 73.19 -95.75 -11.73
CA SER A 680 72.41 -95.01 -12.77
C SER A 680 71.87 -93.69 -12.16
N ASP A 681 72.07 -92.44 -12.60
CA ASP A 681 72.36 -91.72 -13.85
C ASP A 681 71.10 -91.08 -14.52
N LEU A 682 71.24 -89.81 -14.94
CA LEU A 682 70.34 -88.90 -15.71
C LEU A 682 69.07 -88.29 -15.01
N SER A 683 68.60 -87.04 -15.23
CA SER A 683 68.98 -85.91 -16.10
C SER A 683 68.00 -84.71 -16.00
N ILE A 684 68.48 -83.49 -16.34
CA ILE A 684 67.83 -82.36 -17.10
C ILE A 684 66.86 -81.40 -16.34
N LEU A 685 67.24 -80.13 -16.12
CA LEU A 685 67.04 -78.90 -16.95
C LEU A 685 65.62 -78.31 -16.79
N SER A 686 65.43 -77.06 -16.34
CA SER A 686 65.50 -75.88 -17.21
C SER A 686 65.19 -74.60 -16.44
N ALA A 687 65.82 -73.52 -16.91
CA ALA A 687 65.73 -72.16 -16.41
C ALA A 687 64.77 -71.30 -17.24
N LEU A 688 64.58 -70.07 -16.74
CA LEU A 688 64.38 -68.80 -17.45
C LEU A 688 62.99 -68.15 -17.52
N THR A 689 63.05 -66.88 -17.07
CA THR A 689 62.45 -65.65 -17.62
C THR A 689 60.97 -65.35 -17.40
N GLY A 690 60.74 -64.21 -16.75
CA GLY A 690 59.46 -63.50 -16.73
C GLY A 690 59.20 -62.69 -18.00
N ILE A 691 58.04 -62.03 -18.00
CA ILE A 691 57.71 -60.70 -18.57
C ILE A 691 56.24 -60.42 -18.19
N ALA A 692 55.96 -59.12 -18.03
CA ALA A 692 54.68 -58.50 -17.70
C ALA A 692 53.54 -58.71 -18.71
N SER A 693 52.27 -58.56 -18.26
CA SER A 693 51.24 -57.75 -18.93
C SER A 693 49.87 -57.83 -18.25
N LEU A 694 49.32 -56.66 -17.90
CA LEU A 694 47.96 -56.15 -18.18
C LEU A 694 46.76 -57.12 -18.19
N GLY A 695 45.89 -56.90 -17.20
CA GLY A 695 44.44 -56.69 -17.30
C GLY A 695 43.57 -57.47 -18.29
N LEU A 696 42.58 -58.21 -17.76
CA LEU A 696 41.15 -58.14 -18.14
C LEU A 696 40.38 -59.17 -17.31
N LEU A 697 39.27 -58.78 -16.66
CA LEU A 697 38.05 -59.60 -16.55
C LEU A 697 36.95 -58.80 -15.82
N GLY A 698 36.15 -58.10 -16.63
CA GLY A 698 34.76 -57.83 -16.32
C GLY A 698 33.88 -58.76 -17.17
N ALA A 699 32.88 -59.38 -16.54
CA ALA A 699 31.61 -59.87 -17.13
C ALA A 699 30.72 -60.32 -15.95
N MET A 700 29.46 -59.92 -15.80
CA MET A 700 28.36 -60.30 -16.70
C MET A 700 27.04 -59.55 -16.40
N ARG A 701 26.30 -59.30 -17.50
CA ARG A 701 24.82 -59.41 -17.71
C ARG A 701 23.94 -58.31 -17.06
N LYS A 702 22.98 -57.66 -17.75
CA LYS A 702 22.01 -58.15 -18.74
C LYS A 702 21.34 -56.98 -19.52
N PHE A 703 21.10 -57.19 -20.81
CA PHE A 703 20.13 -56.49 -21.70
C PHE A 703 18.67 -56.64 -21.17
N LYS A 704 17.61 -55.88 -21.55
CA LYS A 704 17.23 -55.22 -22.83
C LYS A 704 15.97 -54.32 -22.63
N LYS A 705 15.89 -53.20 -23.36
CA LYS A 705 14.76 -52.53 -24.10
C LYS A 705 13.37 -52.45 -23.44
N GLU A 706 12.62 -51.35 -23.48
CA GLU A 706 12.43 -50.27 -24.48
C GLU A 706 12.19 -48.91 -23.80
#